data_AF-A0A195C0W2-F1
#
_entry.id   AF-A0A195C0W2-F1
#
_cell.length_a   1.000
_cell.length_b   1.000
_cell.length_c   1.000
_cell.angle_alpha   90.00
_cell.angle_beta   90.00
_cell.angle_gamma   90.00
#
_symmetry.space_group_name_H-M   'P 1'
#
loop_
_entity.id
_entity.type
_entity.pdbx_description
1 polymer ?
#
loop_
_entity_poly.entity_id
_entity_poly.type
_entity_poly.pdbx_seq_one_letter_code
_entity_poly.pdbx_strand_id
1 'polypeptide(L)'
;MATRNIDIILSQLGWQDGFRIPIANEENKHLEEEIARKTKYKISLNAKLESLEERLKMIQNHANDLAVRRDFNQKLLTEHSVQLETEDHLYHLSSNTESLLRQETREFEKEWTDINRRVSSVEKDLIKMMKKLAEAKEMVQFDENSLHKWEEMLARKDEDNQLIEDYMKQDTQKYKELEQKRQKLSMELETYRQTIIKTIGEVREMEIVLDRTAKLYMEVLKERRQMINQWTQSVNILRQRDNDIQNSLRETETLREISKEKKSNLEEVEQFLKDQIVNNKELEQSIKHSEKKLAVVQEKQRKTEKTIDIYATELHTQKKLVADLARRVQQIRANTKCKKSEIENKHIKVDDCKKQINNLMSTLEEVENQKLNVEEKTKHLEKMIEHNEKRKSMIIKELSRLQAMILRTSKRIVELENEKKILHMEMQSEYKKVDLLNTLLVKENKLVEEKKEALYQVNFSLQKCEMKLEQIKGHERAKNEVEKKQTRIEELQTVLKEKTATSKLLQNQIVSLEHDMKKVSSCLSNKNDELERLRSKKQDLLLLLDGGEKLLKIAQSRNEEKQVEENIIRLQVLQLERMTSNVSDKVYDLEKYRLHLEATLKERAAEIAAQKEALAVQKRVAGNECSELRTAITERKSRVRQLQVRYDNSVATIGTTLDGAPMSTAYLKIQSAQERYMLREQGDKLDETIRRIEQEIRSMENTLRVVNVCNDKYRDSMSTVDQDGPEWTEQNRLDEQMHNTRQKLLQKQTQLQQLFAELQKAQNDYTQLLDDIEKTKEEKENKERYLSGIEKQTAEQEEKISRADKSLRKAQKDIRNLYISKRDDNVLLQQREVELRELQEQNALVLQDIAEFTIRHLEAEAYVKKLLIAKNIELPYFPPSIKSPLSPCGSSADTVDHLKSTSRISAFTSSRESIGSIVKIEPQFEKRTYMY
;
A
#
# COMPACT_ATOMS: atom_id res chain seq x y z
N MET A 1 105.60 64.89 -124.23
CA MET A 1 104.44 65.77 -123.95
C MET A 1 103.18 65.02 -124.37
N ALA A 2 102.40 64.46 -123.43
CA ALA A 2 101.22 63.63 -123.78
C ALA A 2 100.03 63.78 -122.82
N THR A 3 100.27 64.11 -121.54
CA THR A 3 99.24 64.28 -120.51
C THR A 3 98.27 65.44 -120.79
N ARG A 4 98.78 66.60 -121.22
CA ARG A 4 97.97 67.82 -121.45
C ARG A 4 96.80 67.66 -122.45
N ASN A 5 96.85 66.68 -123.36
CA ASN A 5 95.71 66.44 -124.27
C ASN A 5 94.55 65.70 -123.59
N ILE A 6 94.81 64.91 -122.55
CA ILE A 6 93.75 64.20 -121.81
C ILE A 6 93.01 65.18 -120.90
N ASP A 7 93.73 66.07 -120.20
CA ASP A 7 93.15 67.08 -119.30
C ASP A 7 92.10 67.99 -119.96
N ILE A 8 92.33 68.37 -121.23
CA ILE A 8 91.44 69.26 -122.00
C ILE A 8 90.18 68.51 -122.45
N ILE A 9 90.30 67.23 -122.80
CA ILE A 9 89.16 66.37 -123.16
C ILE A 9 88.27 66.13 -121.93
N LEU A 10 88.87 65.89 -120.75
CA LEU A 10 88.12 65.70 -119.51
C LEU A 10 87.36 66.97 -119.06
N SER A 11 87.86 68.18 -119.35
CA SER A 11 87.15 69.42 -119.02
C SER A 11 85.94 69.66 -119.94
N GLN A 12 86.09 69.40 -121.24
CA GLN A 12 85.01 69.56 -122.23
C GLN A 12 83.86 68.55 -122.02
N LEU A 13 84.13 67.43 -121.35
CA LEU A 13 83.14 66.40 -120.99
C LEU A 13 82.50 66.61 -119.60
N GLY A 14 82.86 67.67 -118.88
CA GLY A 14 82.26 68.02 -117.58
C GLY A 14 82.81 67.22 -116.39
N TRP A 15 83.98 66.59 -116.52
CA TRP A 15 84.59 65.73 -115.50
C TRP A 15 85.80 66.39 -114.82
N GLN A 16 85.66 67.67 -114.44
CA GLN A 16 86.71 68.42 -113.72
C GLN A 16 86.37 68.76 -112.27
N ASP A 17 85.13 68.56 -111.81
CA ASP A 17 84.69 68.97 -110.49
C ASP A 17 84.01 67.81 -109.73
N GLY A 18 84.67 67.35 -108.67
CA GLY A 18 84.19 66.28 -107.79
C GLY A 18 84.13 64.86 -108.40
N PHE A 19 83.28 64.02 -107.77
CA PHE A 19 83.29 62.55 -107.83
C PHE A 19 82.95 61.89 -109.20
N ARG A 20 82.74 62.65 -110.28
CA ARG A 20 82.21 62.17 -111.56
C ARG A 20 83.26 61.38 -112.38
N ILE A 21 83.05 60.08 -112.61
CA ILE A 21 84.02 59.21 -113.32
C ILE A 21 83.61 58.93 -114.80
N PRO A 22 84.53 59.04 -115.78
CA PRO A 22 84.25 58.85 -117.22
C PRO A 22 83.61 57.52 -117.67
N ILE A 23 83.74 56.46 -116.88
CA ILE A 23 83.26 55.10 -117.20
C ILE A 23 82.51 54.51 -115.98
N ALA A 24 81.69 55.34 -115.33
CA ALA A 24 80.79 54.88 -114.27
C ALA A 24 79.69 53.96 -114.83
N ASN A 25 79.40 52.86 -114.13
CA ASN A 25 78.18 52.09 -114.37
C ASN A 25 76.96 52.83 -113.79
N GLU A 26 75.74 52.37 -114.12
CA GLU A 26 74.52 53.07 -113.71
C GLU A 26 74.29 53.04 -112.19
N GLU A 27 74.86 52.07 -111.47
CA GLU A 27 74.90 52.01 -110.00
C GLU A 27 75.77 53.13 -109.41
N ASN A 28 76.96 53.38 -109.98
CA ASN A 28 77.85 54.44 -109.52
C ASN A 28 77.25 55.84 -109.76
N LYS A 29 76.54 56.07 -110.88
CA LYS A 29 75.73 57.30 -111.05
C LYS A 29 74.68 57.44 -109.95
N HIS A 30 73.97 56.36 -109.63
CA HIS A 30 72.95 56.38 -108.58
C HIS A 30 73.56 56.66 -107.19
N LEU A 31 74.78 56.17 -106.91
CA LEU A 31 75.55 56.49 -105.71
C LEU A 31 76.02 57.95 -105.68
N GLU A 32 76.48 58.52 -106.80
CA GLU A 32 76.79 59.96 -106.90
C GLU A 32 75.56 60.84 -106.58
N GLU A 33 74.37 60.45 -107.07
CA GLU A 33 73.10 61.11 -106.73
C GLU A 33 72.66 60.87 -105.28
N GLU A 34 72.99 59.70 -104.69
CA GLU A 34 72.73 59.42 -103.28
C GLU A 34 73.63 60.24 -102.35
N ILE A 35 74.90 60.44 -102.72
CA ILE A 35 75.83 61.36 -102.05
C ILE A 35 75.30 62.79 -102.14
N ALA A 36 74.87 63.25 -103.32
CA ALA A 36 74.28 64.59 -103.47
C ALA A 36 73.02 64.77 -102.60
N ARG A 37 72.14 63.75 -102.50
CA ARG A 37 71.00 63.73 -101.57
C ARG A 37 71.44 63.77 -100.10
N LYS A 38 72.42 62.96 -99.71
CA LYS A 38 72.92 62.89 -98.32
C LYS A 38 73.64 64.17 -97.89
N THR A 39 74.34 64.86 -98.79
CA THR A 39 74.95 66.17 -98.52
C THR A 39 73.88 67.26 -98.33
N LYS A 40 72.82 67.29 -99.16
CA LYS A 40 71.64 68.15 -98.89
C LYS A 40 70.96 67.79 -97.57
N TYR A 41 70.87 66.51 -97.23
CA TYR A 41 70.31 66.05 -95.96
C TYR A 41 71.15 66.50 -94.76
N LYS A 42 72.49 66.42 -94.83
CA LYS A 42 73.42 66.95 -93.82
C LYS A 42 73.20 68.45 -93.57
N ILE A 43 73.10 69.26 -94.63
CA ILE A 43 72.80 70.69 -94.51
C ILE A 43 71.45 70.91 -93.82
N SER A 44 70.42 70.12 -94.16
CA SER A 44 69.11 70.18 -93.49
C SER A 44 69.12 69.68 -92.03
N LEU A 45 70.14 68.92 -91.62
CA LEU A 45 70.36 68.48 -90.25
C LEU A 45 71.10 69.54 -89.43
N ASN A 46 72.10 70.20 -90.00
CA ASN A 46 72.79 71.32 -89.34
C ASN A 46 71.82 72.48 -89.05
N ALA A 47 70.97 72.87 -90.01
CA ALA A 47 69.93 73.88 -89.77
C ALA A 47 68.91 73.47 -88.67
N LYS A 48 68.69 72.16 -88.48
CA LYS A 48 67.88 71.64 -87.36
C LYS A 48 68.65 71.69 -86.04
N LEU A 49 69.94 71.36 -86.03
CA LEU A 49 70.82 71.44 -84.87
C LEU A 49 70.86 72.88 -84.33
N GLU A 50 71.10 73.85 -85.21
CA GLU A 50 71.14 75.29 -84.90
C GLU A 50 69.79 75.76 -84.29
N SER A 51 68.66 75.35 -84.87
CA SER A 51 67.32 75.62 -84.31
C SER A 51 67.06 74.93 -82.96
N LEU A 52 67.71 73.79 -82.69
CA LEU A 52 67.64 73.08 -81.42
C LEU A 52 68.54 73.73 -80.36
N GLU A 53 69.67 74.31 -80.75
CA GLU A 53 70.57 75.07 -79.88
C GLU A 53 69.96 76.42 -79.46
N GLU A 54 69.32 77.16 -80.38
CA GLU A 54 68.51 78.32 -80.03
C GLU A 54 67.36 77.96 -79.09
N ARG A 55 66.68 76.83 -79.33
CA ARG A 55 65.67 76.30 -78.42
C ARG A 55 66.26 75.90 -77.07
N LEU A 56 67.47 75.35 -77.01
CA LEU A 56 68.17 75.02 -75.78
C LEU A 56 68.50 76.29 -74.97
N LYS A 57 68.96 77.34 -75.64
CA LYS A 57 69.21 78.67 -75.08
C LYS A 57 67.92 79.31 -74.53
N MET A 58 66.80 79.18 -75.25
CA MET A 58 65.48 79.59 -74.76
C MET A 58 65.03 78.79 -73.53
N ILE A 59 65.26 77.47 -73.51
CA ILE A 59 64.99 76.62 -72.34
C ILE A 59 65.89 76.99 -71.15
N GLN A 60 67.15 77.36 -71.39
CA GLN A 60 68.09 77.78 -70.34
C GLN A 60 67.73 79.15 -69.76
N ASN A 61 67.28 80.09 -70.59
CA ASN A 61 66.67 81.35 -70.11
C ASN A 61 65.41 81.06 -69.29
N HIS A 62 64.53 80.17 -69.76
CA HIS A 62 63.34 79.77 -69.00
C HIS A 62 63.69 79.04 -67.69
N ALA A 63 64.79 78.31 -67.62
CA ALA A 63 65.31 77.71 -66.39
C ALA A 63 65.78 78.78 -65.39
N ASN A 64 66.37 79.87 -65.87
CA ASN A 64 66.70 81.04 -65.03
C ASN A 64 65.43 81.76 -64.53
N ASP A 65 64.42 81.95 -65.39
CA ASP A 65 63.12 82.49 -64.96
C ASP A 65 62.44 81.58 -63.92
N LEU A 66 62.55 80.25 -64.09
CA LEU A 66 62.06 79.26 -63.12
C LEU A 66 62.87 79.28 -61.82
N ALA A 67 64.16 79.60 -61.85
CA ALA A 67 64.96 79.81 -60.63
C ALA A 67 64.52 81.08 -59.89
N VAL A 68 64.33 82.21 -60.58
CA VAL A 68 63.81 83.45 -59.97
C VAL A 68 62.39 83.25 -59.43
N ARG A 69 61.53 82.52 -60.14
CA ARG A 69 60.19 82.12 -59.65
C ARG A 69 60.26 81.15 -58.48
N ARG A 70 61.25 80.24 -58.44
CA ARG A 70 61.50 79.36 -57.30
C ARG A 70 61.91 80.17 -56.08
N ASP A 71 62.79 81.15 -56.22
CA ASP A 71 63.22 82.00 -55.10
C ASP A 71 62.08 82.91 -54.60
N PHE A 72 61.24 83.41 -55.50
CA PHE A 72 60.00 84.11 -55.14
C PHE A 72 59.02 83.19 -54.41
N ASN A 73 58.77 81.98 -54.93
CA ASN A 73 57.93 80.97 -54.28
C ASN A 73 58.53 80.50 -52.95
N GLN A 74 59.85 80.45 -52.81
CA GLN A 74 60.53 80.10 -51.56
C GLN A 74 60.31 81.17 -50.49
N LYS A 75 60.33 82.45 -50.88
CA LYS A 75 59.96 83.57 -49.99
C LYS A 75 58.48 83.55 -49.63
N LEU A 76 57.59 83.27 -50.59
CA LEU A 76 56.16 83.10 -50.35
C LEU A 76 55.87 81.90 -49.43
N LEU A 77 56.63 80.81 -49.55
CA LEU A 77 56.54 79.65 -48.67
C LEU A 77 57.09 79.92 -47.27
N THR A 78 58.14 80.74 -47.11
CA THR A 78 58.58 81.18 -45.77
C THR A 78 57.58 82.14 -45.13
N GLU A 79 56.97 83.04 -45.91
CA GLU A 79 55.91 83.93 -45.41
C GLU A 79 54.66 83.11 -45.01
N HIS A 80 54.27 82.12 -45.81
CA HIS A 80 53.22 81.18 -45.44
C HIS A 80 53.61 80.25 -44.28
N SER A 81 54.89 79.94 -44.06
CA SER A 81 55.34 79.23 -42.85
C SER A 81 55.15 80.09 -41.62
N VAL A 82 55.55 81.37 -41.66
CA VAL A 82 55.33 82.32 -40.56
C VAL A 82 53.84 82.57 -40.34
N GLN A 83 53.02 82.63 -41.40
CA GLN A 83 51.56 82.68 -41.28
C GLN A 83 51.02 81.40 -40.63
N LEU A 84 51.45 80.20 -41.04
CA LEU A 84 51.07 78.94 -40.41
C LEU A 84 51.54 78.84 -38.96
N GLU A 85 52.70 79.38 -38.60
CA GLU A 85 53.20 79.45 -37.22
C GLU A 85 52.38 80.43 -36.36
N THR A 86 51.88 81.52 -36.95
CA THR A 86 50.95 82.45 -36.27
C THR A 86 49.51 81.91 -36.21
N GLU A 87 49.04 81.18 -37.23
CA GLU A 87 47.76 80.46 -37.21
C GLU A 87 47.81 79.28 -36.22
N ASP A 88 48.93 78.56 -36.12
CA ASP A 88 49.15 77.50 -35.13
C ASP A 88 49.27 78.08 -33.71
N HIS A 89 49.93 79.24 -33.54
CA HIS A 89 49.92 79.94 -32.26
C HIS A 89 48.51 80.44 -31.87
N LEU A 90 47.74 80.97 -32.83
CA LEU A 90 46.34 81.37 -32.63
C LEU A 90 45.43 80.16 -32.40
N TYR A 91 45.70 79.02 -33.05
CA TYR A 91 45.00 77.75 -32.83
C TYR A 91 45.35 77.17 -31.46
N HIS A 92 46.59 77.24 -31.01
CA HIS A 92 46.99 76.87 -29.65
C HIS A 92 46.40 77.81 -28.61
N LEU A 93 46.33 79.13 -28.87
CA LEU A 93 45.65 80.08 -27.99
C LEU A 93 44.14 79.78 -27.94
N SER A 94 43.53 79.55 -29.10
CA SER A 94 42.12 79.18 -29.24
C SER A 94 41.82 77.86 -28.54
N SER A 95 42.64 76.81 -28.74
CA SER A 95 42.53 75.50 -28.12
C SER A 95 42.78 75.55 -26.61
N ASN A 96 43.63 76.47 -26.13
CA ASN A 96 43.78 76.75 -24.70
C ASN A 96 42.54 77.46 -24.15
N THR A 97 41.98 78.46 -24.84
CA THR A 97 40.70 79.07 -24.43
C THR A 97 39.53 78.09 -24.54
N GLU A 98 39.54 77.18 -25.51
CA GLU A 98 38.57 76.10 -25.66
C GLU A 98 38.75 75.07 -24.54
N SER A 99 39.98 74.78 -24.12
CA SER A 99 40.27 73.90 -22.98
C SER A 99 39.85 74.52 -21.65
N LEU A 100 40.03 75.84 -21.48
CA LEU A 100 39.53 76.61 -20.35
C LEU A 100 38.00 76.67 -20.37
N LEU A 101 37.38 77.03 -21.49
CA LEU A 101 35.91 77.02 -21.65
C LEU A 101 35.32 75.61 -21.53
N ARG A 102 36.04 74.55 -21.92
CA ARG A 102 35.67 73.15 -21.65
C ARG A 102 35.90 72.77 -20.19
N GLN A 103 36.85 73.39 -19.48
CA GLN A 103 37.01 73.20 -18.04
C GLN A 103 35.88 73.91 -17.29
N GLU A 104 35.59 75.18 -17.59
CA GLU A 104 34.41 75.90 -17.09
C GLU A 104 33.12 75.17 -17.45
N THR A 105 32.98 74.67 -18.69
CA THR A 105 31.82 73.84 -19.09
C THR A 105 31.76 72.56 -18.27
N ARG A 106 32.88 71.88 -18.01
CA ARG A 106 32.92 70.69 -17.12
C ARG A 106 32.66 71.03 -15.65
N GLU A 107 32.96 72.24 -15.22
CA GLU A 107 32.72 72.72 -13.85
C GLU A 107 31.26 73.15 -13.70
N PHE A 108 30.69 73.86 -14.66
CA PHE A 108 29.25 74.08 -14.79
C PHE A 108 28.48 72.78 -15.07
N GLU A 109 29.03 71.76 -15.72
CA GLU A 109 28.42 70.42 -15.84
C GLU A 109 28.49 69.64 -14.51
N LYS A 110 29.55 69.80 -13.72
CA LYS A 110 29.61 69.27 -12.35
C LYS A 110 28.60 69.98 -11.47
N GLU A 111 28.58 71.31 -11.44
CA GLU A 111 27.61 72.10 -10.69
C GLU A 111 26.18 71.84 -11.18
N TRP A 112 25.94 71.77 -12.49
CA TRP A 112 24.63 71.44 -13.06
C TRP A 112 24.25 69.99 -12.77
N THR A 113 25.16 69.01 -12.81
CA THR A 113 24.81 67.64 -12.41
C THR A 113 24.72 67.46 -10.89
N ASP A 114 25.37 68.28 -10.07
CA ASP A 114 25.21 68.31 -8.61
C ASP A 114 23.91 69.01 -8.22
N ILE A 115 23.59 70.15 -8.83
CA ILE A 115 22.31 70.84 -8.72
C ILE A 115 21.19 69.96 -9.26
N ASN A 116 21.35 69.31 -10.42
CA ASN A 116 20.37 68.37 -10.96
C ASN A 116 20.32 67.07 -10.16
N ARG A 117 21.39 66.60 -9.51
CA ARG A 117 21.29 65.50 -8.52
C ARG A 117 20.57 65.93 -7.24
N ARG A 118 20.74 67.19 -6.80
CA ARG A 118 20.00 67.77 -5.67
C ARG A 118 18.54 68.03 -6.02
N VAL A 119 18.24 68.57 -7.20
CA VAL A 119 16.89 68.77 -7.75
C VAL A 119 16.25 67.41 -7.99
N SER A 120 16.88 66.48 -8.71
CA SER A 120 16.41 65.09 -8.83
C SER A 120 16.24 64.38 -7.48
N SER A 121 17.00 64.73 -6.43
CA SER A 121 16.75 64.19 -5.08
C SER A 121 15.51 64.85 -4.48
N VAL A 122 15.43 66.18 -4.48
CA VAL A 122 14.28 66.96 -3.98
C VAL A 122 13.01 66.63 -4.78
N GLU A 123 13.08 66.32 -6.06
CA GLU A 123 12.00 65.85 -6.92
C GLU A 123 11.67 64.38 -6.64
N LYS A 124 12.66 63.50 -6.44
CA LYS A 124 12.38 62.12 -5.97
C LYS A 124 11.79 62.12 -4.57
N ASP A 125 12.16 63.07 -3.72
CA ASP A 125 11.65 63.22 -2.37
C ASP A 125 10.29 63.94 -2.37
N LEU A 126 10.06 64.91 -3.26
CA LEU A 126 8.76 65.51 -3.54
C LEU A 126 7.82 64.48 -4.16
N ILE A 127 8.28 63.62 -5.08
CA ILE A 127 7.52 62.51 -5.65
C ILE A 127 7.29 61.43 -4.60
N LYS A 128 8.24 61.12 -3.70
CA LYS A 128 7.99 60.26 -2.53
C LYS A 128 6.97 60.89 -1.58
N MET A 129 7.00 62.20 -1.35
CA MET A 129 6.07 62.88 -0.45
C MET A 129 4.71 63.12 -1.10
N MET A 130 4.64 63.36 -2.40
CA MET A 130 3.40 63.42 -3.20
C MET A 130 2.82 62.02 -3.38
N LYS A 131 3.65 60.97 -3.53
CA LYS A 131 3.20 59.59 -3.53
C LYS A 131 2.73 59.18 -2.14
N LYS A 132 3.45 59.52 -1.06
CA LYS A 132 2.96 59.35 0.32
C LYS A 132 1.73 60.17 0.64
N LEU A 133 1.57 61.36 0.06
CA LEU A 133 0.38 62.20 0.20
C LEU A 133 -0.79 61.68 -0.64
N ALA A 134 -0.52 61.08 -1.80
CA ALA A 134 -1.51 60.39 -2.62
C ALA A 134 -1.90 59.06 -1.99
N GLU A 135 -0.96 58.27 -1.49
CA GLU A 135 -1.18 57.05 -0.69
C GLU A 135 -1.91 57.39 0.62
N ALA A 136 -1.57 58.49 1.30
CA ALA A 136 -2.28 58.94 2.50
C ALA A 136 -3.64 59.56 2.18
N LYS A 137 -3.83 60.18 1.01
CA LYS A 137 -5.13 60.69 0.56
C LYS A 137 -6.02 59.57 0.03
N GLU A 138 -5.46 58.57 -0.64
CA GLU A 138 -6.12 57.34 -1.07
C GLU A 138 -6.41 56.45 0.13
N MET A 139 -5.54 56.40 1.14
CA MET A 139 -5.80 55.78 2.45
C MET A 139 -6.89 56.54 3.20
N VAL A 140 -6.81 57.87 3.34
CA VAL A 140 -7.89 58.66 3.97
C VAL A 140 -9.20 58.54 3.20
N GLN A 141 -9.19 58.54 1.87
CA GLN A 141 -10.39 58.35 1.05
C GLN A 141 -10.86 56.89 1.08
N PHE A 142 -9.98 55.90 1.23
CA PHE A 142 -10.33 54.50 1.46
C PHE A 142 -10.89 54.30 2.86
N ASP A 143 -10.36 54.97 3.88
CA ASP A 143 -10.80 54.95 5.27
C ASP A 143 -12.11 55.73 5.43
N GLU A 144 -12.32 56.81 4.68
CA GLU A 144 -13.58 57.56 4.58
C GLU A 144 -14.65 56.73 3.84
N ASN A 145 -14.32 56.11 2.70
CA ASN A 145 -15.22 55.16 2.03
C ASN A 145 -15.45 53.88 2.84
N SER A 146 -14.49 53.45 3.66
CA SER A 146 -14.63 52.27 4.53
C SER A 146 -15.42 52.62 5.77
N LEU A 147 -15.21 53.81 6.37
CA LEU A 147 -16.04 54.36 7.43
C LEU A 147 -17.48 54.50 6.93
N HIS A 148 -17.70 55.04 5.73
CA HIS A 148 -19.05 55.15 5.18
C HIS A 148 -19.68 53.77 4.87
N LYS A 149 -18.88 52.77 4.47
CA LYS A 149 -19.34 51.36 4.41
C LYS A 149 -19.58 50.75 5.78
N TRP A 150 -18.83 51.16 6.82
CA TRP A 150 -19.07 50.76 8.21
C TRP A 150 -20.30 51.45 8.78
N GLU A 151 -20.60 52.69 8.39
CA GLU A 151 -21.82 53.43 8.69
C GLU A 151 -23.02 52.79 7.98
N GLU A 152 -22.93 52.47 6.68
CA GLU A 152 -23.94 51.67 5.99
C GLU A 152 -24.13 50.29 6.62
N MET A 153 -23.05 49.60 7.00
CA MET A 153 -23.14 48.30 7.67
C MET A 153 -23.56 48.42 9.13
N LEU A 154 -23.42 49.57 9.78
CA LEU A 154 -23.98 49.84 11.11
C LEU A 154 -25.47 50.14 10.98
N ALA A 155 -25.89 51.00 10.06
CA ALA A 155 -27.30 51.25 9.76
C ALA A 155 -28.03 49.96 9.36
N ARG A 156 -27.47 49.15 8.45
CA ARG A 156 -28.02 47.83 8.10
C ARG A 156 -27.99 46.85 9.28
N LYS A 157 -26.97 46.90 10.15
CA LYS A 157 -26.96 46.10 11.38
C LYS A 157 -27.96 46.59 12.41
N ASP A 158 -28.30 47.87 12.43
CA ASP A 158 -29.32 48.42 13.32
C ASP A 158 -30.72 48.13 12.79
N GLU A 159 -30.92 48.10 11.47
CA GLU A 159 -32.08 47.49 10.80
C GLU A 159 -32.19 45.99 11.11
N ASP A 160 -31.09 45.21 10.99
CA ASP A 160 -31.05 43.79 11.37
C ASP A 160 -31.28 43.60 12.89
N ASN A 161 -30.71 44.44 13.75
CA ASN A 161 -30.90 44.41 15.20
C ASN A 161 -32.36 44.71 15.55
N GLN A 162 -33.00 45.66 14.86
CA GLN A 162 -34.40 46.00 15.05
C GLN A 162 -35.33 44.88 14.53
N LEU A 163 -34.97 44.23 13.43
CA LEU A 163 -35.62 43.01 12.94
C LEU A 163 -35.44 41.83 13.93
N ILE A 164 -34.27 41.68 14.54
CA ILE A 164 -34.02 40.72 15.63
C ILE A 164 -34.84 41.07 16.87
N GLU A 165 -34.98 42.35 17.22
CA GLU A 165 -35.82 42.80 18.35
C GLU A 165 -37.31 42.49 18.08
N ASP A 166 -37.76 42.64 16.83
CA ASP A 166 -39.13 42.30 16.42
C ASP A 166 -39.36 40.79 16.33
N TYR A 167 -38.36 39.99 15.93
CA TYR A 167 -38.40 38.54 16.09
C TYR A 167 -38.40 38.14 17.57
N MET A 168 -37.60 38.78 18.44
CA MET A 168 -37.63 38.55 19.88
C MET A 168 -38.99 38.91 20.50
N LYS A 169 -39.69 39.94 20.02
CA LYS A 169 -41.07 40.26 20.41
C LYS A 169 -42.04 39.17 19.96
N GLN A 170 -41.91 38.67 18.73
CA GLN A 170 -42.72 37.57 18.19
C GLN A 170 -42.49 36.26 18.96
N ASP A 171 -41.24 35.89 19.25
CA ASP A 171 -40.88 34.72 20.05
C ASP A 171 -41.31 34.88 21.51
N THR A 172 -41.21 36.08 22.09
CA THR A 172 -41.74 36.38 23.43
C THR A 172 -43.27 36.22 23.46
N GLN A 173 -43.96 36.64 22.41
CA GLN A 173 -45.40 36.42 22.27
C GLN A 173 -45.72 34.92 22.07
N LYS A 174 -44.91 34.20 21.30
CA LYS A 174 -45.10 32.77 21.05
C LYS A 174 -44.83 31.92 22.28
N TYR A 175 -43.82 32.29 23.06
CA TYR A 175 -43.56 31.75 24.39
C TYR A 175 -44.75 31.96 25.32
N LYS A 176 -45.35 33.17 25.35
CA LYS A 176 -46.57 33.43 26.13
C LYS A 176 -47.75 32.55 25.70
N GLU A 177 -47.97 32.36 24.38
CA GLU A 177 -49.00 31.41 23.89
C GLU A 177 -48.74 29.97 24.35
N LEU A 178 -47.49 29.51 24.24
CA LEU A 178 -47.10 28.14 24.59
C LEU A 178 -47.15 27.90 26.10
N GLU A 179 -46.76 28.88 26.90
CA GLU A 179 -46.87 28.84 28.36
C GLU A 179 -48.35 28.85 28.81
N GLN A 180 -49.21 29.66 28.19
CA GLN A 180 -50.66 29.59 28.44
C GLN A 180 -51.26 28.21 28.06
N LYS A 181 -50.79 27.59 26.97
CA LYS A 181 -51.19 26.21 26.61
C LYS A 181 -50.68 25.20 27.63
N ARG A 182 -49.42 25.31 28.09
CA ARG A 182 -48.84 24.46 29.13
C ARG A 182 -49.62 24.57 30.45
N GLN A 183 -50.01 25.79 30.84
CA GLN A 183 -50.82 26.02 32.04
C GLN A 183 -52.20 25.37 31.93
N LYS A 184 -52.92 25.55 30.80
CA LYS A 184 -54.22 24.88 30.55
C LYS A 184 -54.10 23.35 30.63
N LEU A 185 -53.15 22.76 29.91
CA LEU A 185 -52.90 21.31 29.93
C LEU A 185 -52.50 20.82 31.34
N SER A 186 -51.80 21.64 32.13
CA SER A 186 -51.47 21.30 33.52
C SER A 186 -52.70 21.32 34.44
N MET A 187 -53.64 22.25 34.21
CA MET A 187 -54.93 22.28 34.93
C MET A 187 -55.81 21.10 34.54
N GLU A 188 -55.90 20.77 33.25
CA GLU A 188 -56.64 19.60 32.75
C GLU A 188 -56.06 18.28 33.31
N LEU A 189 -54.74 18.13 33.34
CA LEU A 189 -54.08 16.97 33.94
C LEU A 189 -54.39 16.84 35.44
N GLU A 190 -54.54 17.95 36.14
CA GLU A 190 -54.89 17.95 37.56
C GLU A 190 -56.38 17.66 37.82
N THR A 191 -57.30 18.13 36.96
CA THR A 191 -58.72 17.70 37.05
C THR A 191 -58.89 16.22 36.73
N TYR A 192 -58.11 15.66 35.80
CA TYR A 192 -58.08 14.21 35.56
C TYR A 192 -57.53 13.44 36.78
N ARG A 193 -56.46 13.92 37.44
CA ARG A 193 -55.95 13.31 38.69
C ARG A 193 -56.99 13.32 39.80
N GLN A 194 -57.65 14.45 40.04
CA GLN A 194 -58.70 14.57 41.05
C GLN A 194 -59.88 13.64 40.75
N THR A 195 -60.24 13.50 39.47
CA THR A 195 -61.26 12.55 39.00
C THR A 195 -60.85 11.10 39.30
N ILE A 196 -59.61 10.72 39.00
CA ILE A 196 -59.07 9.37 39.29
C ILE A 196 -59.02 9.10 40.80
N ILE A 197 -58.60 10.07 41.61
CA ILE A 197 -58.60 9.94 43.08
C ILE A 197 -60.02 9.72 43.60
N LYS A 198 -61.00 10.46 43.07
CA LYS A 198 -62.42 10.30 43.43
C LYS A 198 -62.94 8.90 43.09
N THR A 199 -62.71 8.40 41.87
CA THR A 199 -63.18 7.06 41.47
C THR A 199 -62.47 5.94 42.25
N ILE A 200 -61.19 6.09 42.60
CA ILE A 200 -60.49 5.14 43.49
C ILE A 200 -61.08 5.17 44.91
N GLY A 201 -61.52 6.34 45.41
CA GLY A 201 -62.27 6.45 46.66
C GLY A 201 -63.60 5.68 46.60
N GLU A 202 -64.41 5.95 45.58
CA GLU A 202 -65.72 5.30 45.35
C GLU A 202 -65.59 3.78 45.24
N VAL A 203 -64.58 3.27 44.54
CA VAL A 203 -64.31 1.82 44.44
C VAL A 203 -63.95 1.23 45.82
N ARG A 204 -63.08 1.89 46.59
CA ARG A 204 -62.71 1.42 47.95
C ARG A 204 -63.89 1.42 48.92
N GLU A 205 -64.80 2.40 48.80
CA GLU A 205 -66.04 2.42 49.57
C GLU A 205 -66.94 1.22 49.20
N MET A 206 -67.06 0.89 47.90
CA MET A 206 -67.76 -0.33 47.47
C MET A 206 -67.09 -1.61 47.96
N GLU A 207 -65.75 -1.71 47.93
CA GLU A 207 -65.01 -2.84 48.50
C GLU A 207 -65.32 -3.03 49.99
N ILE A 208 -65.28 -1.96 50.79
CA ILE A 208 -65.61 -1.98 52.22
C ILE A 208 -67.07 -2.41 52.47
N VAL A 209 -68.01 -1.97 51.62
CA VAL A 209 -69.42 -2.39 51.69
C VAL A 209 -69.60 -3.86 51.33
N LEU A 210 -68.91 -4.36 50.30
CA LEU A 210 -68.93 -5.78 49.94
C LEU A 210 -68.34 -6.65 51.05
N ASP A 211 -67.22 -6.24 51.63
CA ASP A 211 -66.53 -6.96 52.71
C ASP A 211 -67.37 -7.00 53.99
N ARG A 212 -68.12 -5.94 54.28
CA ARG A 212 -69.11 -5.89 55.38
C ARG A 212 -70.32 -6.78 55.09
N THR A 213 -70.84 -6.75 53.87
CA THR A 213 -71.95 -7.61 53.43
C THR A 213 -71.58 -9.10 53.48
N ALA A 214 -70.35 -9.45 53.09
CA ALA A 214 -69.83 -10.82 53.19
C ALA A 214 -69.76 -11.31 54.64
N LYS A 215 -69.32 -10.46 55.58
CA LYS A 215 -69.31 -10.77 57.03
C LYS A 215 -70.73 -11.00 57.56
N LEU A 216 -71.69 -10.14 57.20
CA LEU A 216 -73.11 -10.31 57.55
C LEU A 216 -73.69 -11.63 56.97
N TYR A 217 -73.35 -11.98 55.73
CA TYR A 217 -73.74 -13.29 55.16
C TYR A 217 -73.15 -14.48 55.93
N MET A 218 -71.90 -14.39 56.41
CA MET A 218 -71.31 -15.43 57.26
C MET A 218 -72.00 -15.55 58.62
N GLU A 219 -72.43 -14.43 59.20
CA GLU A 219 -73.21 -14.39 60.45
C GLU A 219 -74.59 -15.02 60.26
N VAL A 220 -75.34 -14.63 59.22
CA VAL A 220 -76.64 -15.27 58.87
C VAL A 220 -76.47 -16.77 58.60
N LEU A 221 -75.38 -17.19 57.95
CA LEU A 221 -75.08 -18.61 57.74
C LEU A 221 -74.67 -19.34 59.04
N LYS A 222 -74.20 -18.63 60.07
CA LYS A 222 -73.92 -19.19 61.41
C LYS A 222 -75.23 -19.33 62.20
N GLU A 223 -76.07 -18.30 62.21
CA GLU A 223 -77.41 -18.31 62.81
C GLU A 223 -78.30 -19.40 62.20
N ARG A 224 -78.33 -19.52 60.87
CA ARG A 224 -79.06 -20.61 60.18
C ARG A 224 -78.60 -22.00 60.63
N ARG A 225 -77.29 -22.20 60.87
CA ARG A 225 -76.76 -23.47 61.40
C ARG A 225 -77.15 -23.69 62.87
N GLN A 226 -77.19 -22.64 63.69
CA GLN A 226 -77.70 -22.73 65.07
C GLN A 226 -79.19 -23.08 65.09
N MET A 227 -80.01 -22.45 64.24
CA MET A 227 -81.43 -22.76 64.08
C MET A 227 -81.66 -24.20 63.61
N ILE A 228 -80.89 -24.69 62.64
CA ILE A 228 -80.95 -26.10 62.20
C ILE A 228 -80.58 -27.06 63.33
N ASN A 229 -79.58 -26.73 64.16
CA ASN A 229 -79.22 -27.54 65.33
C ASN A 229 -80.33 -27.55 66.38
N GLN A 230 -80.94 -26.39 66.69
CA GLN A 230 -82.09 -26.29 67.61
C GLN A 230 -83.32 -27.06 67.10
N TRP A 231 -83.59 -26.99 65.79
CA TRP A 231 -84.65 -27.78 65.16
C TRP A 231 -84.34 -29.28 65.23
N THR A 232 -83.10 -29.69 64.99
CA THR A 232 -82.66 -31.09 65.10
C THR A 232 -82.77 -31.61 66.53
N GLN A 233 -82.40 -30.80 67.53
CA GLN A 233 -82.64 -31.12 68.95
C GLN A 233 -84.13 -31.25 69.26
N SER A 234 -84.97 -30.37 68.71
CA SER A 234 -86.43 -30.42 68.89
C SER A 234 -87.04 -31.68 68.26
N VAL A 235 -86.58 -32.07 67.07
CA VAL A 235 -86.97 -33.33 66.40
C VAL A 235 -86.51 -34.56 67.19
N ASN A 236 -85.33 -34.51 67.83
CA ASN A 236 -84.89 -35.59 68.71
C ASN A 236 -85.73 -35.70 69.99
N ILE A 237 -86.15 -34.57 70.58
CA ILE A 237 -87.09 -34.55 71.71
C ILE A 237 -88.47 -35.09 71.31
N LEU A 238 -88.94 -34.77 70.09
CA LEU A 238 -90.17 -35.36 69.55
C LEU A 238 -90.04 -36.87 69.37
N ARG A 239 -88.96 -37.36 68.75
CA ARG A 239 -88.68 -38.81 68.62
C ARG A 239 -88.57 -39.52 69.96
N GLN A 240 -88.02 -38.87 70.98
CA GLN A 240 -87.99 -39.41 72.34
C GLN A 240 -89.42 -39.54 72.88
N ARG A 241 -90.24 -38.48 72.78
CA ARG A 241 -91.65 -38.51 73.18
C ARG A 241 -92.47 -39.54 72.40
N ASP A 242 -92.22 -39.72 71.10
CA ASP A 242 -92.88 -40.76 70.29
C ASP A 242 -92.52 -42.16 70.81
N ASN A 243 -91.25 -42.40 71.15
CA ASN A 243 -90.81 -43.66 71.80
C ASN A 243 -91.45 -43.85 73.19
N ASP A 244 -91.53 -42.79 74.00
CA ASP A 244 -92.16 -42.82 75.32
C ASP A 244 -93.67 -43.11 75.19
N ILE A 245 -94.36 -42.48 74.25
CA ILE A 245 -95.76 -42.77 73.90
C ILE A 245 -95.92 -44.22 73.42
N GLN A 246 -95.01 -44.73 72.60
CA GLN A 246 -95.02 -46.13 72.15
C GLN A 246 -94.74 -47.13 73.30
N ASN A 247 -93.96 -46.74 74.31
CA ASN A 247 -93.77 -47.53 75.53
C ASN A 247 -95.05 -47.53 76.38
N SER A 248 -95.63 -46.35 76.66
CA SER A 248 -96.89 -46.25 77.39
C SER A 248 -98.07 -46.89 76.67
N LEU A 249 -98.13 -46.88 75.33
CA LEU A 249 -99.13 -47.63 74.57
C LEU A 249 -99.02 -49.13 74.85
N ARG A 250 -97.80 -49.71 74.76
CA ARG A 250 -97.54 -51.10 75.13
C ARG A 250 -97.90 -51.42 76.58
N GLU A 251 -97.67 -50.50 77.52
CA GLU A 251 -98.12 -50.62 78.91
C GLU A 251 -99.66 -50.60 79.03
N THR A 252 -100.37 -49.74 78.29
CA THR A 252 -101.85 -49.78 78.27
C THR A 252 -102.41 -51.03 77.60
N GLU A 253 -101.63 -51.72 76.75
CA GLU A 253 -102.02 -52.98 76.12
C GLU A 253 -101.80 -54.16 77.07
N THR A 254 -100.65 -54.26 77.75
CA THR A 254 -100.46 -55.28 78.80
C THR A 254 -101.46 -55.10 79.96
N LEU A 255 -101.74 -53.87 80.38
CA LEU A 255 -102.79 -53.57 81.37
C LEU A 255 -104.20 -53.92 80.86
N ARG A 256 -104.48 -53.78 79.55
CA ARG A 256 -105.75 -54.22 78.96
C ARG A 256 -105.85 -55.75 78.90
N GLU A 257 -104.76 -56.46 78.62
CA GLU A 257 -104.71 -57.92 78.65
C GLU A 257 -104.95 -58.46 80.07
N ILE A 258 -104.27 -57.88 81.07
CA ILE A 258 -104.53 -58.17 82.51
C ILE A 258 -105.98 -57.83 82.89
N SER A 259 -106.54 -56.73 82.38
CA SER A 259 -107.94 -56.37 82.63
C SER A 259 -108.93 -57.37 82.03
N LYS A 260 -108.68 -57.91 80.82
CA LYS A 260 -109.48 -59.02 80.25
C LYS A 260 -109.38 -60.27 81.11
N GLU A 261 -108.16 -60.65 81.53
CA GLU A 261 -107.92 -61.82 82.38
C GLU A 261 -108.69 -61.70 83.71
N LYS A 262 -108.58 -60.56 84.40
CA LYS A 262 -109.34 -60.31 85.65
C LYS A 262 -110.84 -60.22 85.42
N LYS A 263 -111.30 -59.80 84.23
CA LYS A 263 -112.72 -59.87 83.86
C LYS A 263 -113.21 -61.31 83.68
N SER A 264 -112.45 -62.18 83.00
CA SER A 264 -112.81 -63.61 82.87
C SER A 264 -112.94 -64.29 84.23
N ASN A 265 -111.95 -64.08 85.11
CA ASN A 265 -111.99 -64.56 86.48
C ASN A 265 -113.23 -64.05 87.25
N LEU A 266 -113.64 -62.80 87.01
CA LEU A 266 -114.85 -62.22 87.62
C LEU A 266 -116.14 -62.84 87.06
N GLU A 267 -116.21 -63.10 85.75
CA GLU A 267 -117.37 -63.74 85.10
C GLU A 267 -117.51 -65.21 85.55
N GLU A 268 -116.40 -65.92 85.74
CA GLU A 268 -116.35 -67.26 86.34
C GLU A 268 -116.81 -67.27 87.80
N VAL A 269 -116.32 -66.33 88.63
CA VAL A 269 -116.75 -66.19 90.03
C VAL A 269 -118.22 -65.74 90.14
N GLU A 270 -118.70 -64.88 89.25
CA GLU A 270 -120.11 -64.52 89.17
C GLU A 270 -120.99 -65.73 88.81
N GLN A 271 -120.54 -66.59 87.88
CA GLN A 271 -121.29 -67.79 87.53
C GLN A 271 -121.35 -68.77 88.69
N PHE A 272 -120.21 -69.04 89.35
CA PHE A 272 -120.18 -69.84 90.57
C PHE A 272 -121.09 -69.26 91.66
N LEU A 273 -121.12 -67.93 91.84
CA LEU A 273 -122.01 -67.28 92.80
C LEU A 273 -123.50 -67.47 92.44
N LYS A 274 -123.87 -67.37 91.14
CA LYS A 274 -125.23 -67.62 90.66
C LYS A 274 -125.66 -69.07 90.94
N ASP A 275 -124.78 -70.03 90.70
CA ASP A 275 -125.03 -71.45 90.96
C ASP A 275 -125.19 -71.72 92.48
N GLN A 276 -124.37 -71.09 93.32
CA GLN A 276 -124.53 -71.16 94.79
C GLN A 276 -125.80 -70.46 95.28
N ILE A 277 -126.27 -69.39 94.64
CA ILE A 277 -127.55 -68.73 94.96
C ILE A 277 -128.73 -69.65 94.62
N VAL A 278 -128.69 -70.36 93.48
CA VAL A 278 -129.72 -71.36 93.13
C VAL A 278 -129.76 -72.49 94.16
N ASN A 279 -128.60 -73.07 94.48
CA ASN A 279 -128.48 -74.16 95.46
C ASN A 279 -128.98 -73.74 96.86
N ASN A 280 -128.61 -72.54 97.35
CA ASN A 280 -129.15 -71.98 98.60
C ASN A 280 -130.66 -71.76 98.54
N LYS A 281 -131.23 -71.37 97.39
CA LYS A 281 -132.67 -71.17 97.20
C LYS A 281 -133.45 -72.48 97.20
N GLU A 282 -132.84 -73.60 96.82
CA GLU A 282 -133.41 -74.95 96.95
C GLU A 282 -133.33 -75.45 98.40
N LEU A 283 -132.19 -75.24 99.07
CA LEU A 283 -132.04 -75.50 100.52
C LEU A 283 -133.05 -74.69 101.35
N GLU A 284 -133.25 -73.40 101.06
CA GLU A 284 -134.28 -72.57 101.70
C GLU A 284 -135.69 -73.15 101.54
N GLN A 285 -136.03 -73.72 100.38
CA GLN A 285 -137.35 -74.33 100.16
C GLN A 285 -137.51 -75.62 100.98
N SER A 286 -136.45 -76.43 101.09
CA SER A 286 -136.40 -77.60 101.97
C SER A 286 -136.52 -77.24 103.45
N ILE A 287 -135.86 -76.16 103.87
CA ILE A 287 -135.98 -75.56 105.21
C ILE A 287 -137.42 -75.09 105.44
N LYS A 288 -138.00 -74.28 104.56
CA LYS A 288 -139.38 -73.76 104.67
C LYS A 288 -140.44 -74.87 104.68
N HIS A 289 -140.20 -76.00 104.02
CA HIS A 289 -141.05 -77.20 104.12
C HIS A 289 -140.93 -77.88 105.51
N SER A 290 -139.72 -77.93 106.06
CA SER A 290 -139.43 -78.48 107.39
C SER A 290 -139.96 -77.58 108.53
N GLU A 291 -139.82 -76.26 108.41
CA GLU A 291 -140.40 -75.26 109.30
C GLU A 291 -141.93 -75.34 109.35
N LYS A 292 -142.59 -75.54 108.20
CA LYS A 292 -144.05 -75.77 108.17
C LYS A 292 -144.47 -77.02 108.92
N LYS A 293 -143.68 -78.12 108.86
CA LYS A 293 -143.91 -79.32 109.69
C LYS A 293 -143.68 -79.03 111.17
N LEU A 294 -142.60 -78.32 111.51
CA LEU A 294 -142.28 -77.92 112.89
C LEU A 294 -143.38 -77.03 113.50
N ALA A 295 -143.90 -76.07 112.76
CA ALA A 295 -144.99 -75.19 113.21
C ALA A 295 -146.29 -75.97 113.52
N VAL A 296 -146.61 -77.01 112.75
CA VAL A 296 -147.76 -77.90 113.03
C VAL A 296 -147.53 -78.73 114.30
N VAL A 297 -146.29 -79.12 114.62
CA VAL A 297 -145.95 -79.79 115.88
C VAL A 297 -146.01 -78.81 117.06
N GLN A 298 -145.44 -77.62 116.93
CA GLN A 298 -145.48 -76.57 117.96
C GLN A 298 -146.92 -76.11 118.27
N GLU A 299 -147.80 -76.00 117.26
CA GLU A 299 -149.20 -75.63 117.49
C GLU A 299 -150.02 -76.76 118.13
N LYS A 300 -149.62 -78.03 117.99
CA LYS A 300 -150.14 -79.12 118.83
C LYS A 300 -149.62 -79.00 120.26
N GLN A 301 -148.32 -78.75 120.44
CA GLN A 301 -147.70 -78.60 121.76
C GLN A 301 -148.34 -77.46 122.58
N ARG A 302 -148.55 -76.28 121.98
CA ARG A 302 -149.24 -75.15 122.62
C ARG A 302 -150.66 -75.46 123.08
N LYS A 303 -151.37 -76.37 122.39
CA LYS A 303 -152.72 -76.79 122.77
C LYS A 303 -152.72 -77.70 124.00
N THR A 304 -151.73 -78.59 124.11
CA THR A 304 -151.45 -79.35 125.34
C THR A 304 -150.98 -78.46 126.49
N GLU A 305 -150.09 -77.48 126.25
CA GLU A 305 -149.63 -76.54 127.28
C GLU A 305 -150.79 -75.71 127.84
N LYS A 306 -151.68 -75.19 126.99
CA LYS A 306 -152.90 -74.49 127.42
C LYS A 306 -153.86 -75.36 128.24
N THR A 307 -153.93 -76.66 127.99
CA THR A 307 -154.72 -77.57 128.85
C THR A 307 -154.03 -77.81 130.20
N ILE A 308 -152.70 -77.90 130.22
CA ILE A 308 -151.92 -78.00 131.46
C ILE A 308 -152.07 -76.75 132.33
N ASP A 309 -152.05 -75.53 131.77
CA ASP A 309 -152.30 -74.29 132.52
C ASP A 309 -153.71 -74.21 133.13
N ILE A 310 -154.73 -74.71 132.42
CA ILE A 310 -156.10 -74.79 132.95
C ILE A 310 -156.15 -75.76 134.14
N TYR A 311 -155.51 -76.93 134.05
CA TYR A 311 -155.43 -77.86 135.19
C TYR A 311 -154.52 -77.34 136.32
N ALA A 312 -153.49 -76.55 136.03
CA ALA A 312 -152.61 -75.96 137.03
C ALA A 312 -153.29 -74.82 137.81
N THR A 313 -154.12 -74.01 137.14
CA THR A 313 -154.92 -72.97 137.79
C THR A 313 -156.05 -73.56 138.64
N GLU A 314 -156.73 -74.62 138.17
CA GLU A 314 -157.69 -75.37 138.99
C GLU A 314 -157.00 -76.07 140.19
N LEU A 315 -155.82 -76.65 140.00
CA LEU A 315 -155.04 -77.21 141.12
C LEU A 315 -154.65 -76.12 142.15
N HIS A 316 -154.43 -74.88 141.71
CA HIS A 316 -154.11 -73.75 142.58
C HIS A 316 -155.34 -73.27 143.38
N THR A 317 -156.53 -73.14 142.74
CA THR A 317 -157.77 -72.76 143.44
C THR A 317 -158.17 -73.82 144.47
N GLN A 318 -158.11 -75.11 144.11
CA GLN A 318 -158.35 -76.24 145.01
C GLN A 318 -157.39 -76.22 146.21
N LYS A 319 -156.07 -76.05 145.98
CA LYS A 319 -155.06 -75.93 147.06
C LYS A 319 -155.34 -74.74 148.00
N LYS A 320 -155.79 -73.61 147.46
CA LYS A 320 -156.10 -72.41 148.25
C LYS A 320 -157.33 -72.61 149.14
N LEU A 321 -158.37 -73.24 148.60
CA LEU A 321 -159.59 -73.62 149.34
C LEU A 321 -159.26 -74.58 150.50
N VAL A 322 -158.41 -75.59 150.25
CA VAL A 322 -157.94 -76.54 151.27
C VAL A 322 -157.10 -75.83 152.35
N ALA A 323 -156.26 -74.86 151.99
CA ALA A 323 -155.45 -74.10 152.94
C ALA A 323 -156.28 -73.16 153.86
N ASP A 324 -157.36 -72.58 153.35
CA ASP A 324 -158.30 -71.77 154.14
C ASP A 324 -159.20 -72.63 155.06
N LEU A 325 -159.64 -73.80 154.57
CA LEU A 325 -160.34 -74.80 155.38
C LEU A 325 -159.44 -75.35 156.49
N ALA A 326 -158.18 -75.65 156.21
CA ALA A 326 -157.20 -76.09 157.20
C ALA A 326 -157.01 -75.04 158.32
N ARG A 327 -156.87 -73.75 157.96
CA ARG A 327 -156.80 -72.65 158.94
C ARG A 327 -158.05 -72.56 159.81
N ARG A 328 -159.26 -72.66 159.23
CA ARG A 328 -160.52 -72.67 160.00
C ARG A 328 -160.58 -73.86 160.97
N VAL A 329 -160.19 -75.06 160.54
CA VAL A 329 -160.13 -76.25 161.41
C VAL A 329 -159.11 -76.07 162.54
N GLN A 330 -157.97 -75.43 162.28
CA GLN A 330 -156.94 -75.16 163.28
C GLN A 330 -157.40 -74.13 164.33
N GLN A 331 -158.10 -73.07 163.90
CA GLN A 331 -158.76 -72.09 164.77
C GLN A 331 -159.80 -72.74 165.69
N ILE A 332 -160.65 -73.64 165.14
CA ILE A 332 -161.66 -74.37 165.90
C ILE A 332 -161.00 -75.31 166.92
N ARG A 333 -159.97 -76.08 166.52
CA ARG A 333 -159.23 -76.98 167.42
C ARG A 333 -158.59 -76.25 168.60
N ALA A 334 -158.09 -75.02 168.40
CA ALA A 334 -157.57 -74.19 169.49
C ALA A 334 -158.68 -73.80 170.49
N ASN A 335 -159.84 -73.35 170.00
CA ASN A 335 -161.00 -73.04 170.85
C ASN A 335 -161.52 -74.26 171.61
N THR A 336 -161.57 -75.45 170.98
CA THR A 336 -161.96 -76.70 171.66
C THR A 336 -160.96 -77.09 172.76
N LYS A 337 -159.65 -76.85 172.58
CA LYS A 337 -158.64 -77.09 173.62
C LYS A 337 -158.86 -76.17 174.82
N CYS A 338 -159.12 -74.88 174.57
CA CYS A 338 -159.43 -73.90 175.61
C CYS A 338 -160.67 -74.30 176.44
N LYS A 339 -161.76 -74.68 175.76
CA LYS A 339 -163.02 -75.12 176.39
C LYS A 339 -162.90 -76.42 177.21
N LYS A 340 -161.88 -77.26 176.98
CA LYS A 340 -161.60 -78.42 177.85
C LYS A 340 -160.88 -78.05 179.15
N SER A 341 -159.90 -77.14 179.12
CA SER A 341 -159.18 -76.73 180.34
C SER A 341 -160.03 -75.91 181.33
N GLU A 342 -161.09 -75.25 180.86
CA GLU A 342 -162.04 -74.53 181.74
C GLU A 342 -162.92 -75.47 182.60
N ILE A 343 -163.04 -76.75 182.20
CA ILE A 343 -163.91 -77.73 182.87
C ILE A 343 -163.14 -78.47 183.98
N GLU A 344 -161.94 -78.98 183.68
CA GLU A 344 -161.14 -79.80 184.62
C GLU A 344 -160.79 -79.05 185.92
N ASN A 345 -160.25 -77.84 185.81
CA ASN A 345 -159.80 -77.05 186.97
C ASN A 345 -160.95 -76.42 187.79
N LYS A 346 -162.21 -76.67 187.44
CA LYS A 346 -163.35 -76.41 188.33
C LYS A 346 -163.64 -77.55 189.31
N HIS A 347 -163.02 -78.72 189.18
CA HIS A 347 -163.12 -79.79 190.19
C HIS A 347 -162.02 -79.70 191.26
N ILE A 348 -160.77 -79.36 190.91
CA ILE A 348 -159.68 -79.24 191.90
C ILE A 348 -159.90 -78.09 192.91
N LYS A 349 -160.77 -77.11 192.60
CA LYS A 349 -161.15 -76.01 193.51
C LYS A 349 -162.02 -76.41 194.72
N VAL A 350 -162.26 -77.70 194.96
CA VAL A 350 -163.20 -78.18 196.00
C VAL A 350 -162.51 -78.84 197.20
N ASP A 351 -161.38 -79.53 197.01
CA ASP A 351 -160.84 -80.44 198.03
C ASP A 351 -159.94 -79.76 199.09
N ASP A 352 -158.86 -79.07 198.69
CA ASP A 352 -157.80 -78.73 199.67
C ASP A 352 -158.03 -77.42 200.46
N CYS A 353 -159.15 -76.71 200.22
CA CYS A 353 -159.68 -75.77 201.21
C CYS A 353 -160.19 -76.48 202.50
N LYS A 354 -160.21 -77.82 202.54
CA LYS A 354 -160.66 -78.63 203.68
C LYS A 354 -159.58 -79.48 204.34
N LYS A 355 -158.29 -79.29 203.99
CA LYS A 355 -157.15 -79.70 204.82
C LYS A 355 -156.43 -78.46 205.35
N GLN A 356 -157.15 -77.65 206.12
CA GLN A 356 -157.10 -77.68 207.59
C GLN A 356 -155.71 -77.32 208.14
N ILE A 357 -155.53 -76.24 208.90
CA ILE A 357 -156.13 -76.01 210.25
C ILE A 357 -155.65 -77.03 211.30
N ASN A 358 -155.22 -78.24 210.93
CA ASN A 358 -154.87 -79.29 211.90
C ASN A 358 -153.49 -79.13 212.56
N ASN A 359 -152.55 -78.40 211.95
CA ASN A 359 -151.20 -78.22 212.52
C ASN A 359 -150.70 -76.77 212.47
N LEU A 360 -151.52 -75.85 212.96
CA LEU A 360 -151.03 -74.57 213.49
C LEU A 360 -150.44 -74.72 214.92
N MET A 361 -150.26 -75.95 215.40
CA MET A 361 -149.67 -76.31 216.70
C MET A 361 -148.44 -77.25 216.59
N SER A 362 -147.88 -77.43 215.40
CA SER A 362 -146.43 -77.66 215.26
C SER A 362 -145.88 -76.39 214.64
N THR A 363 -145.64 -75.38 215.47
CA THR A 363 -144.35 -75.10 216.13
C THR A 363 -143.28 -74.68 215.12
N LEU A 364 -142.61 -73.52 215.23
CA LEU A 364 -142.07 -72.88 216.45
C LEU A 364 -141.03 -73.74 217.19
N GLU A 365 -140.45 -74.75 216.52
CA GLU A 365 -139.38 -75.58 217.10
C GLU A 365 -138.24 -75.93 216.13
N GLU A 366 -138.08 -75.14 215.06
CA GLU A 366 -136.78 -75.02 214.36
C GLU A 366 -136.61 -73.62 213.72
N VAL A 367 -136.75 -72.59 214.57
CA VAL A 367 -136.44 -71.17 214.24
C VAL A 367 -134.93 -70.89 214.39
N GLU A 368 -134.11 -71.93 214.29
CA GLU A 368 -132.67 -71.88 214.58
C GLU A 368 -131.82 -72.46 213.43
N ASN A 369 -130.70 -71.79 213.16
CA ASN A 369 -129.52 -72.38 212.54
C ASN A 369 -129.60 -72.89 211.08
N GLN A 370 -130.02 -72.05 210.12
CA GLN A 370 -129.28 -71.95 208.84
C GLN A 370 -129.46 -70.62 208.07
N LYS A 371 -128.57 -70.36 207.10
CA LYS A 371 -128.17 -69.01 206.64
C LYS A 371 -127.75 -69.02 205.16
N LEU A 372 -127.91 -67.90 204.45
CA LEU A 372 -127.49 -67.64 203.04
C LEU A 372 -128.41 -68.34 202.00
N ASN A 373 -128.65 -67.80 200.79
CA ASN A 373 -127.65 -67.68 199.72
C ASN A 373 -127.94 -66.56 198.68
N VAL A 374 -127.86 -65.29 199.09
CA VAL A 374 -127.74 -64.14 198.16
C VAL A 374 -126.28 -63.95 197.69
N GLU A 375 -125.37 -64.82 198.15
CA GLU A 375 -123.94 -64.72 197.90
C GLU A 375 -123.47 -65.53 196.67
N GLU A 376 -123.94 -66.73 196.35
CA GLU A 376 -123.35 -67.50 195.23
C GLU A 376 -123.72 -67.02 193.81
N LYS A 377 -124.37 -65.87 193.69
CA LYS A 377 -124.42 -65.10 192.43
C LYS A 377 -123.76 -63.74 192.53
N THR A 378 -124.02 -62.94 193.56
CA THR A 378 -123.39 -61.60 193.69
C THR A 378 -122.01 -61.66 194.34
N LYS A 379 -121.72 -62.67 195.16
CA LYS A 379 -120.41 -63.12 195.66
C LYS A 379 -119.85 -64.34 194.90
N HIS A 380 -120.48 -64.80 193.80
CA HIS A 380 -119.74 -65.43 192.68
C HIS A 380 -119.44 -64.39 191.60
N LEU A 381 -120.17 -63.29 191.47
CA LEU A 381 -119.71 -62.14 190.69
C LEU A 381 -118.68 -61.31 191.48
N GLU A 382 -118.78 -61.20 192.80
CA GLU A 382 -117.75 -60.60 193.68
C GLU A 382 -116.68 -61.60 194.12
N LYS A 383 -116.86 -62.93 194.04
CA LYS A 383 -115.70 -63.87 193.99
C LYS A 383 -115.26 -64.16 192.57
N MET A 384 -115.95 -63.72 191.51
CA MET A 384 -115.31 -63.57 190.20
C MET A 384 -114.61 -62.24 190.12
N ILE A 385 -115.03 -61.19 190.83
CA ILE A 385 -114.20 -60.01 191.04
C ILE A 385 -113.08 -60.38 192.00
N GLU A 386 -113.28 -61.09 193.13
CA GLU A 386 -112.19 -61.47 194.03
C GLU A 386 -111.28 -62.59 193.47
N HIS A 387 -111.78 -63.54 192.69
CA HIS A 387 -110.94 -64.48 191.93
C HIS A 387 -110.34 -63.79 190.71
N ASN A 388 -111.03 -62.85 190.05
CA ASN A 388 -110.37 -61.95 189.11
C ASN A 388 -109.51 -60.89 189.81
N GLU A 389 -109.49 -60.76 191.14
CA GLU A 389 -108.69 -59.81 191.92
C GLU A 389 -107.53 -60.47 192.67
N LYS A 390 -107.65 -61.77 192.92
CA LYS A 390 -106.56 -62.70 193.23
C LYS A 390 -105.94 -63.25 191.96
N ARG A 391 -106.66 -63.27 190.83
CA ARG A 391 -106.04 -63.16 189.50
C ARG A 391 -105.60 -61.74 189.19
N LYS A 392 -106.20 -60.62 189.63
CA LYS A 392 -105.61 -59.24 189.55
C LYS A 392 -104.52 -59.02 190.58
N SER A 393 -104.19 -59.98 191.46
CA SER A 393 -103.05 -59.87 192.39
C SER A 393 -102.03 -60.98 192.22
N MET A 394 -102.37 -62.11 191.61
CA MET A 394 -101.41 -62.89 190.82
C MET A 394 -101.07 -62.18 189.51
N ILE A 395 -101.92 -61.30 188.99
CA ILE A 395 -101.62 -60.38 187.88
C ILE A 395 -101.07 -59.06 188.42
N ILE A 396 -101.50 -58.38 189.49
CA ILE A 396 -100.66 -57.32 190.13
C ILE A 396 -99.47 -57.94 190.93
N LYS A 397 -99.15 -59.22 190.64
CA LYS A 397 -97.80 -59.80 190.81
C LYS A 397 -97.14 -60.19 189.48
N GLU A 398 -97.83 -60.78 188.50
CA GLU A 398 -97.26 -61.10 187.16
C GLU A 398 -97.20 -59.93 186.18
N LEU A 399 -98.00 -58.91 186.42
CA LEU A 399 -98.18 -57.62 185.76
C LEU A 399 -97.67 -56.48 186.65
N SER A 400 -97.32 -56.70 187.92
CA SER A 400 -96.23 -55.91 188.53
C SER A 400 -94.85 -56.52 188.24
N ARG A 401 -94.72 -57.82 187.97
CA ARG A 401 -93.52 -58.45 187.38
C ARG A 401 -93.37 -58.06 185.92
N LEU A 402 -94.44 -58.06 185.13
CA LEU A 402 -94.44 -57.54 183.76
C LEU A 402 -94.49 -56.00 183.74
N GLN A 403 -95.09 -55.26 184.68
CA GLN A 403 -94.83 -53.80 184.77
C GLN A 403 -93.42 -53.50 185.24
N ALA A 404 -92.76 -54.33 186.08
CA ALA A 404 -91.34 -54.18 186.38
C ALA A 404 -90.45 -54.58 185.19
N MET A 405 -90.88 -55.54 184.37
CA MET A 405 -90.21 -55.88 183.11
C MET A 405 -90.41 -54.78 182.07
N ILE A 406 -91.62 -54.23 181.94
CA ILE A 406 -91.98 -53.07 181.12
C ILE A 406 -91.28 -51.82 181.63
N LEU A 407 -91.12 -51.61 182.94
CA LEU A 407 -90.34 -50.50 183.50
C LEU A 407 -88.84 -50.67 183.27
N ARG A 408 -88.32 -51.91 183.20
CA ARG A 408 -86.94 -52.18 182.76
C ARG A 408 -86.78 -51.94 181.26
N THR A 409 -87.70 -52.38 180.41
CA THR A 409 -87.64 -52.08 178.96
C THR A 409 -87.96 -50.62 178.67
N SER A 410 -88.80 -49.94 179.44
CA SER A 410 -89.04 -48.49 179.36
C SER A 410 -87.85 -47.70 179.87
N LYS A 411 -87.13 -48.15 180.92
CA LYS A 411 -85.81 -47.61 181.23
C LYS A 411 -84.84 -47.79 180.07
N ARG A 412 -84.80 -48.98 179.45
CA ARG A 412 -83.94 -49.24 178.29
C ARG A 412 -84.32 -48.42 177.05
N ILE A 413 -85.62 -48.15 176.85
CA ILE A 413 -86.12 -47.22 175.83
C ILE A 413 -85.70 -45.79 176.16
N VAL A 414 -85.83 -45.35 177.42
CA VAL A 414 -85.38 -44.01 177.85
C VAL A 414 -83.86 -43.85 177.76
N GLU A 415 -83.08 -44.92 177.99
CA GLU A 415 -81.64 -44.96 177.73
C GLU A 415 -81.35 -44.76 176.22
N LEU A 416 -82.01 -45.51 175.34
CA LEU A 416 -81.90 -45.38 173.88
C LEU A 416 -82.42 -44.02 173.37
N GLU A 417 -83.45 -43.45 174.00
CA GLU A 417 -83.93 -42.09 173.70
C GLU A 417 -82.96 -41.02 174.19
N ASN A 418 -82.17 -41.28 175.23
CA ASN A 418 -81.12 -40.38 175.68
C ASN A 418 -79.87 -40.47 174.80
N GLU A 419 -79.47 -41.67 174.34
CA GLU A 419 -78.47 -41.83 173.26
C GLU A 419 -78.92 -41.09 171.98
N LYS A 420 -80.20 -41.25 171.58
CA LYS A 420 -80.81 -40.51 170.46
C LYS A 420 -80.81 -38.99 170.69
N LYS A 421 -81.00 -38.50 171.92
CA LYS A 421 -80.90 -37.06 172.25
C LYS A 421 -79.46 -36.56 172.19
N ILE A 422 -78.47 -37.34 172.62
CA ILE A 422 -77.05 -36.99 172.51
C ILE A 422 -76.67 -36.83 171.04
N LEU A 423 -76.95 -37.84 170.21
CA LEU A 423 -76.74 -37.79 168.76
C LEU A 423 -77.51 -36.62 168.11
N HIS A 424 -78.72 -36.31 168.59
CA HIS A 424 -79.49 -35.15 168.12
C HIS A 424 -78.85 -33.81 168.51
N MET A 425 -78.24 -33.69 169.69
CA MET A 425 -77.50 -32.50 170.11
C MET A 425 -76.17 -32.33 169.35
N GLU A 426 -75.44 -33.42 169.09
CA GLU A 426 -74.26 -33.41 168.23
C GLU A 426 -74.62 -32.94 166.81
N MET A 427 -75.68 -33.53 166.24
CA MET A 427 -76.24 -33.12 164.94
C MET A 427 -76.70 -31.65 164.94
N GLN A 428 -77.35 -31.15 165.99
CA GLN A 428 -77.67 -29.72 166.12
C GLN A 428 -76.42 -28.84 166.20
N SER A 429 -75.32 -29.32 166.78
CA SER A 429 -74.07 -28.56 166.87
C SER A 429 -73.36 -28.44 165.52
N GLU A 430 -73.41 -29.49 164.69
CA GLU A 430 -72.93 -29.42 163.30
C GLU A 430 -73.85 -28.56 162.43
N TYR A 431 -75.19 -28.65 162.58
CA TYR A 431 -76.11 -27.75 161.87
C TYR A 431 -75.83 -26.27 162.18
N LYS A 432 -75.50 -25.92 163.43
CA LYS A 432 -75.12 -24.53 163.79
C LYS A 432 -73.80 -24.07 163.16
N LYS A 433 -72.86 -24.98 162.89
CA LYS A 433 -71.67 -24.65 162.08
C LYS A 433 -72.03 -24.44 160.62
N VAL A 434 -72.94 -25.26 160.07
CA VAL A 434 -73.46 -25.09 158.71
C VAL A 434 -74.18 -23.74 158.56
N ASP A 435 -75.04 -23.34 159.50
CA ASP A 435 -75.72 -22.04 159.49
C ASP A 435 -74.73 -20.85 159.58
N LEU A 436 -73.64 -21.00 160.35
CA LEU A 436 -72.58 -19.99 160.43
C LEU A 436 -71.82 -19.86 159.10
N LEU A 437 -71.48 -20.98 158.46
CA LEU A 437 -70.88 -20.99 157.12
C LEU A 437 -71.84 -20.44 156.06
N ASN A 438 -73.14 -20.73 156.17
CA ASN A 438 -74.16 -20.26 155.24
C ASN A 438 -74.40 -18.75 155.38
N THR A 439 -74.36 -18.20 156.61
CA THR A 439 -74.43 -16.74 156.83
C THR A 439 -73.16 -15.99 156.42
N LEU A 440 -71.99 -16.66 156.40
CA LEU A 440 -70.78 -16.12 155.76
C LEU A 440 -70.89 -16.16 154.23
N LEU A 441 -71.36 -17.27 153.65
CA LEU A 441 -71.59 -17.42 152.21
C LEU A 441 -72.61 -16.39 151.67
N VAL A 442 -73.68 -16.10 152.42
CA VAL A 442 -74.65 -15.05 152.08
C VAL A 442 -74.01 -13.65 152.11
N LYS A 443 -73.06 -13.38 153.03
CA LYS A 443 -72.32 -12.10 153.05
C LYS A 443 -71.40 -11.97 151.84
N GLU A 444 -70.61 -12.98 151.53
CA GLU A 444 -69.72 -12.98 150.35
C GLU A 444 -70.52 -12.89 149.04
N ASN A 445 -71.61 -13.65 148.90
CA ASN A 445 -72.49 -13.53 147.73
C ASN A 445 -73.08 -12.13 147.59
N LYS A 446 -73.47 -11.48 148.70
CA LYS A 446 -73.96 -10.10 148.64
C LYS A 446 -72.87 -9.11 148.22
N LEU A 447 -71.65 -9.29 148.74
CA LEU A 447 -70.48 -8.50 148.35
C LEU A 447 -70.14 -8.72 146.86
N VAL A 448 -70.30 -9.95 146.35
CA VAL A 448 -70.14 -10.29 144.93
C VAL A 448 -71.22 -9.64 144.06
N GLU A 449 -72.50 -9.61 144.48
CA GLU A 449 -73.54 -8.87 143.73
C GLU A 449 -73.32 -7.36 143.78
N GLU A 450 -72.95 -6.78 144.93
CA GLU A 450 -72.60 -5.35 145.04
C GLU A 450 -71.39 -5.00 144.13
N LYS A 451 -70.43 -5.91 143.96
CA LYS A 451 -69.32 -5.77 142.98
C LYS A 451 -69.77 -5.99 141.53
N LYS A 452 -70.72 -6.89 141.26
CA LYS A 452 -71.30 -7.07 139.92
C LYS A 452 -72.13 -5.87 139.50
N GLU A 453 -72.95 -5.28 140.37
CA GLU A 453 -73.73 -4.07 140.07
C GLU A 453 -72.81 -2.88 139.80
N ALA A 454 -71.76 -2.68 140.61
CA ALA A 454 -70.72 -1.69 140.34
C ALA A 454 -70.01 -1.95 139.00
N LEU A 455 -69.67 -3.20 138.69
CA LEU A 455 -69.03 -3.60 137.43
C LEU A 455 -69.99 -3.48 136.23
N TYR A 456 -71.30 -3.66 136.40
CA TYR A 456 -72.32 -3.38 135.39
C TYR A 456 -72.49 -1.88 135.16
N GLN A 457 -72.48 -1.04 136.21
CA GLN A 457 -72.53 0.42 136.05
C GLN A 457 -71.23 0.97 135.40
N VAL A 458 -70.07 0.39 135.74
CA VAL A 458 -68.80 0.70 135.06
C VAL A 458 -68.84 0.21 133.60
N ASN A 459 -69.27 -1.01 133.32
CA ASN A 459 -69.37 -1.53 131.93
C ASN A 459 -70.41 -0.80 131.09
N PHE A 460 -71.55 -0.39 131.66
CA PHE A 460 -72.55 0.43 130.97
C PHE A 460 -72.00 1.83 130.66
N SER A 461 -71.23 2.41 131.59
CA SER A 461 -70.53 3.67 131.37
C SER A 461 -69.41 3.53 130.34
N LEU A 462 -68.68 2.40 130.36
CA LEU A 462 -67.64 2.05 129.40
C LEU A 462 -68.22 1.90 127.99
N GLN A 463 -69.24 1.05 127.81
CA GLN A 463 -69.96 0.90 126.53
C GLN A 463 -70.53 2.23 126.03
N LYS A 464 -71.07 3.08 126.91
CA LYS A 464 -71.58 4.41 126.56
C LYS A 464 -70.46 5.40 126.14
N CYS A 465 -69.23 5.17 126.57
CA CYS A 465 -68.04 5.87 126.11
C CYS A 465 -67.45 5.22 124.84
N GLU A 466 -67.44 3.90 124.72
CA GLU A 466 -66.95 3.14 123.56
C GLU A 466 -67.84 3.34 122.33
N MET A 467 -69.16 3.33 122.47
CA MET A 467 -70.10 3.69 121.39
C MET A 467 -69.86 5.13 120.90
N LYS A 468 -69.54 6.06 121.81
CA LYS A 468 -69.16 7.43 121.43
C LYS A 468 -67.78 7.47 120.77
N LEU A 469 -66.83 6.65 121.23
CA LEU A 469 -65.48 6.57 120.67
C LEU A 469 -65.51 5.99 119.25
N GLU A 470 -66.31 4.97 118.99
CA GLU A 470 -66.50 4.38 117.66
C GLU A 470 -67.29 5.28 116.71
N GLN A 471 -68.31 5.99 117.21
CA GLN A 471 -68.98 7.05 116.42
C GLN A 471 -68.04 8.22 116.07
N ILE A 472 -67.00 8.49 116.88
CA ILE A 472 -65.98 9.51 116.62
C ILE A 472 -64.81 8.96 115.76
N LYS A 473 -64.53 7.65 115.80
CA LYS A 473 -63.47 6.97 115.00
C LYS A 473 -63.94 6.47 113.62
N GLY A 474 -65.25 6.31 113.40
CA GLY A 474 -65.82 6.09 112.06
C GLY A 474 -65.51 4.74 111.41
N HIS A 475 -65.35 3.65 112.18
CA HIS A 475 -64.83 2.38 111.66
C HIS A 475 -65.84 1.45 110.96
N GLU A 476 -67.15 1.74 110.95
CA GLU A 476 -68.11 0.95 110.16
C GLU A 476 -67.95 1.10 108.63
N ARG A 477 -67.36 2.21 108.15
CA ARG A 477 -66.97 2.33 106.72
C ARG A 477 -65.62 1.67 106.44
N ALA A 478 -64.74 1.59 107.43
CA ALA A 478 -63.35 1.20 107.24
C ALA A 478 -63.18 -0.27 106.84
N LYS A 479 -63.86 -1.22 107.52
CA LYS A 479 -63.56 -2.66 107.34
C LYS A 479 -63.92 -3.17 105.93
N ASN A 480 -65.14 -2.85 105.47
CA ASN A 480 -65.61 -3.15 104.11
C ASN A 480 -64.81 -2.42 103.02
N GLU A 481 -64.31 -1.19 103.28
CA GLU A 481 -63.43 -0.50 102.34
C GLU A 481 -62.01 -1.08 102.33
N VAL A 482 -61.47 -1.56 103.46
CA VAL A 482 -60.13 -2.15 103.52
C VAL A 482 -60.08 -3.49 102.79
N GLU A 483 -61.06 -4.38 102.97
CA GLU A 483 -61.12 -5.62 102.19
C GLU A 483 -61.28 -5.34 100.68
N LYS A 484 -62.16 -4.40 100.30
CA LYS A 484 -62.30 -3.97 98.90
C LYS A 484 -61.05 -3.29 98.34
N LYS A 485 -60.26 -2.60 99.17
CA LYS A 485 -58.97 -2.01 98.77
C LYS A 485 -57.88 -3.08 98.69
N GLN A 486 -57.90 -4.11 99.53
CA GLN A 486 -56.95 -5.22 99.49
C GLN A 486 -57.16 -6.09 98.25
N THR A 487 -58.40 -6.52 97.98
CA THR A 487 -58.70 -7.24 96.72
C THR A 487 -58.41 -6.37 95.51
N ARG A 488 -58.69 -5.06 95.56
CA ARG A 488 -58.31 -4.13 94.49
C ARG A 488 -56.81 -3.93 94.35
N ILE A 489 -56.02 -4.02 95.42
CA ILE A 489 -54.55 -4.01 95.37
C ILE A 489 -54.05 -5.30 94.71
N GLU A 490 -54.65 -6.44 95.00
CA GLU A 490 -54.30 -7.73 94.38
C GLU A 490 -54.68 -7.77 92.89
N GLU A 491 -55.86 -7.26 92.52
CA GLU A 491 -56.25 -7.00 91.11
C GLU A 491 -55.28 -6.03 90.42
N LEU A 492 -54.90 -4.94 91.08
CA LEU A 492 -53.95 -3.98 90.52
C LEU A 492 -52.53 -4.57 90.41
N GLN A 493 -52.14 -5.51 91.29
CA GLN A 493 -50.88 -6.23 91.19
C GLN A 493 -50.88 -7.30 90.10
N THR A 494 -51.98 -8.01 89.86
CA THR A 494 -52.10 -8.93 88.71
C THR A 494 -52.12 -8.14 87.40
N VAL A 495 -52.92 -7.08 87.30
CA VAL A 495 -52.91 -6.16 86.16
C VAL A 495 -51.52 -5.51 85.97
N LEU A 496 -50.79 -5.15 87.03
CA LEU A 496 -49.42 -4.62 86.91
C LEU A 496 -48.44 -5.70 86.39
N LYS A 497 -48.58 -6.95 86.83
CA LYS A 497 -47.78 -8.09 86.31
C LYS A 497 -48.10 -8.36 84.84
N GLU A 498 -49.38 -8.33 84.45
CA GLU A 498 -49.79 -8.44 83.05
C GLU A 498 -49.26 -7.28 82.21
N LYS A 499 -49.40 -6.03 82.66
CA LYS A 499 -48.92 -4.86 81.93
C LYS A 499 -47.40 -4.82 81.82
N THR A 500 -46.66 -5.24 82.85
CA THR A 500 -45.20 -5.39 82.77
C THR A 500 -44.78 -6.58 81.90
N ALA A 501 -45.57 -7.66 81.83
CA ALA A 501 -45.34 -8.74 80.88
C ALA A 501 -45.59 -8.29 79.42
N THR A 502 -46.69 -7.57 79.14
CA THR A 502 -46.94 -6.99 77.81
C THR A 502 -45.90 -5.93 77.44
N SER A 503 -45.43 -5.14 78.42
CA SER A 503 -44.36 -4.16 78.22
C SER A 503 -43.04 -4.84 77.85
N LYS A 504 -42.66 -5.93 78.55
CA LYS A 504 -41.48 -6.74 78.19
C LYS A 504 -41.63 -7.42 76.82
N LEU A 505 -42.82 -7.90 76.47
CA LEU A 505 -43.08 -8.48 75.15
C LEU A 505 -42.92 -7.42 74.04
N LEU A 506 -43.51 -6.24 74.22
CA LEU A 506 -43.36 -5.10 73.30
C LEU A 506 -41.90 -4.64 73.22
N GLN A 507 -41.17 -4.57 74.34
CA GLN A 507 -39.75 -4.22 74.34
C GLN A 507 -38.91 -5.24 73.54
N ASN A 508 -39.18 -6.54 73.70
CA ASN A 508 -38.52 -7.58 72.92
C ASN A 508 -38.88 -7.50 71.43
N GLN A 509 -40.12 -7.17 71.08
CA GLN A 509 -40.55 -6.93 69.71
C GLN A 509 -39.87 -5.69 69.10
N ILE A 510 -39.74 -4.60 69.86
CA ILE A 510 -38.99 -3.39 69.45
C ILE A 510 -37.52 -3.74 69.21
N VAL A 511 -36.86 -4.47 70.11
CA VAL A 511 -35.45 -4.90 69.92
C VAL A 511 -35.28 -5.82 68.72
N SER A 512 -36.25 -6.69 68.42
CA SER A 512 -36.26 -7.49 67.18
C SER A 512 -36.39 -6.59 65.94
N LEU A 513 -37.36 -5.67 65.93
CA LEU A 513 -37.58 -4.74 64.82
C LEU A 513 -36.39 -3.80 64.61
N GLU A 514 -35.70 -3.37 65.67
CA GLU A 514 -34.44 -2.64 65.57
C GLU A 514 -33.30 -3.48 64.97
N HIS A 515 -33.20 -4.76 65.34
CA HIS A 515 -32.23 -5.68 64.75
C HIS A 515 -32.52 -5.89 63.26
N ASP A 516 -33.78 -6.14 62.91
CA ASP A 516 -34.20 -6.32 61.52
C ASP A 516 -34.05 -5.02 60.71
N MET A 517 -34.35 -3.84 61.27
CA MET A 517 -34.03 -2.55 60.64
C MET A 517 -32.54 -2.38 60.39
N LYS A 518 -31.67 -2.69 61.37
CA LYS A 518 -30.21 -2.61 61.21
C LYS A 518 -29.71 -3.59 60.13
N LYS A 519 -30.29 -4.80 60.07
CA LYS A 519 -29.99 -5.84 59.09
C LYS A 519 -30.46 -5.47 57.67
N VAL A 520 -31.68 -4.92 57.52
CA VAL A 520 -32.18 -4.39 56.25
C VAL A 520 -31.34 -3.18 55.80
N SER A 521 -31.04 -2.24 56.70
CA SER A 521 -30.23 -1.06 56.40
C SER A 521 -28.81 -1.44 55.93
N SER A 522 -28.15 -2.39 56.62
CA SER A 522 -26.85 -2.92 56.20
C SER A 522 -26.91 -3.67 54.87
N CYS A 523 -27.97 -4.47 54.63
CA CYS A 523 -28.20 -5.10 53.32
C CYS A 523 -28.41 -4.07 52.20
N LEU A 524 -29.13 -2.98 52.49
CA LEU A 524 -29.41 -1.91 51.53
C LEU A 524 -28.15 -1.07 51.23
N SER A 525 -27.30 -0.83 52.23
CA SER A 525 -25.96 -0.25 52.04
C SER A 525 -25.10 -1.14 51.14
N ASN A 526 -24.98 -2.44 51.46
CA ASN A 526 -24.21 -3.39 50.65
C ASN A 526 -24.71 -3.45 49.20
N LYS A 527 -26.04 -3.36 48.98
CA LYS A 527 -26.64 -3.31 47.64
C LYS A 527 -26.43 -1.98 46.94
N ASN A 528 -26.37 -0.87 47.67
CA ASN A 528 -25.99 0.43 47.11
C ASN A 528 -24.52 0.44 46.67
N ASP A 529 -23.59 -0.10 47.48
CA ASP A 529 -22.18 -0.24 47.12
C ASP A 529 -21.98 -1.12 45.87
N GLU A 530 -22.77 -2.19 45.74
CA GLU A 530 -22.79 -3.03 44.55
C GLU A 530 -23.37 -2.31 43.33
N LEU A 531 -24.41 -1.48 43.52
CA LEU A 531 -24.96 -0.60 42.48
C LEU A 531 -23.92 0.43 42.00
N GLU A 532 -23.14 0.99 42.92
CA GLU A 532 -22.09 1.98 42.60
C GLU A 532 -20.93 1.33 41.85
N ARG A 533 -20.48 0.13 42.27
CA ARG A 533 -19.51 -0.67 41.51
C ARG A 533 -20.00 -1.01 40.10
N LEU A 534 -21.30 -1.31 39.95
CA LEU A 534 -21.92 -1.56 38.64
C LEU A 534 -22.04 -0.27 37.79
N ARG A 535 -22.26 0.89 38.41
CA ARG A 535 -22.20 2.20 37.74
C ARG A 535 -20.79 2.52 37.23
N SER A 536 -19.76 2.35 38.06
CA SER A 536 -18.35 2.50 37.65
C SER A 536 -18.03 1.56 36.49
N LYS A 537 -18.32 0.26 36.63
CA LYS A 537 -18.05 -0.74 35.59
C LYS A 537 -18.82 -0.47 34.29
N LYS A 538 -20.04 0.09 34.36
CA LYS A 538 -20.78 0.57 33.17
C LYS A 538 -20.03 1.73 32.51
N GLN A 539 -19.53 2.69 33.28
CA GLN A 539 -18.79 3.83 32.76
C GLN A 539 -17.47 3.39 32.11
N ASP A 540 -16.73 2.46 32.73
CA ASP A 540 -15.51 1.87 32.18
C ASP A 540 -15.78 1.18 30.83
N LEU A 541 -16.87 0.41 30.74
CA LEU A 541 -17.30 -0.25 29.50
C LEU A 541 -17.75 0.75 28.42
N LEU A 542 -18.40 1.85 28.79
CA LEU A 542 -18.76 2.92 27.84
C LEU A 542 -17.52 3.64 27.31
N LEU A 543 -16.51 3.91 28.15
CA LEU A 543 -15.23 4.47 27.73
C LEU A 543 -14.44 3.51 26.82
N LEU A 544 -14.50 2.21 27.10
CA LEU A 544 -13.91 1.17 26.23
C LEU A 544 -14.60 1.11 24.87
N LEU A 545 -15.93 1.25 24.82
CA LEU A 545 -16.71 1.27 23.58
C LEU A 545 -16.45 2.54 22.76
N ASP A 546 -16.42 3.72 23.38
CA ASP A 546 -16.07 5.00 22.73
C ASP A 546 -14.63 4.98 22.18
N GLY A 547 -13.67 4.46 22.95
CA GLY A 547 -12.31 4.23 22.48
C GLY A 547 -12.25 3.26 21.30
N GLY A 548 -13.03 2.17 21.35
CA GLY A 548 -13.16 1.20 20.27
C GLY A 548 -13.78 1.79 19.00
N GLU A 549 -14.82 2.61 19.11
CA GLU A 549 -15.47 3.28 17.98
C GLU A 549 -14.54 4.32 17.33
N LYS A 550 -13.76 5.06 18.13
CA LYS A 550 -12.73 5.98 17.63
C LYS A 550 -11.63 5.24 16.87
N LEU A 551 -11.14 4.12 17.41
CA LEU A 551 -10.17 3.27 16.71
C LEU A 551 -10.74 2.65 15.42
N LEU A 552 -12.01 2.25 15.43
CA LEU A 552 -12.71 1.74 14.24
C LEU A 552 -12.83 2.82 13.15
N LYS A 553 -13.22 4.05 13.50
CA LYS A 553 -13.28 5.18 12.56
C LYS A 553 -11.91 5.53 11.96
N ILE A 554 -10.84 5.48 12.75
CA ILE A 554 -9.47 5.66 12.26
C ILE A 554 -9.06 4.52 11.31
N ALA A 555 -9.46 3.27 11.62
CA ALA A 555 -9.22 2.13 10.74
C ALA A 555 -10.03 2.19 9.43
N GLN A 556 -11.26 2.71 9.47
CA GLN A 556 -12.10 2.96 8.29
C GLN A 556 -11.48 4.03 7.38
N SER A 557 -11.11 5.20 7.92
CA SER A 557 -10.39 6.25 7.17
C SER A 557 -9.15 5.70 6.48
N ARG A 558 -8.30 4.95 7.23
CA ARG A 558 -7.10 4.32 6.66
C ARG A 558 -7.39 3.28 5.59
N ASN A 559 -8.50 2.54 5.70
CA ASN A 559 -8.91 1.60 4.67
C ASN A 559 -9.39 2.34 3.40
N GLU A 560 -10.14 3.43 3.56
CA GLU A 560 -10.60 4.30 2.46
C GLU A 560 -9.40 4.97 1.77
N GLU A 561 -8.45 5.52 2.53
CA GLU A 561 -7.15 6.02 2.06
C GLU A 561 -6.40 4.96 1.24
N LYS A 562 -6.33 3.72 1.74
CA LYS A 562 -5.65 2.61 1.04
C LYS A 562 -6.40 2.13 -0.19
N GLN A 563 -7.73 2.19 -0.23
CA GLN A 563 -8.51 1.94 -1.43
C GLN A 563 -8.32 3.04 -2.48
N VAL A 564 -8.14 4.30 -2.07
CA VAL A 564 -7.78 5.40 -2.99
C VAL A 564 -6.36 5.20 -3.53
N GLU A 565 -5.37 4.87 -2.69
CA GLU A 565 -4.02 4.51 -3.14
C GLU A 565 -4.03 3.32 -4.13
N GLU A 566 -4.78 2.25 -3.83
CA GLU A 566 -4.89 1.10 -4.71
C GLU A 566 -5.51 1.47 -6.07
N ASN A 567 -6.56 2.30 -6.07
CA ASN A 567 -7.17 2.76 -7.32
C ASN A 567 -6.25 3.67 -8.13
N ILE A 568 -5.43 4.51 -7.48
CA ILE A 568 -4.38 5.30 -8.15
C ILE A 568 -3.32 4.37 -8.77
N ILE A 569 -2.85 3.35 -8.04
CA ILE A 569 -1.88 2.36 -8.54
C ILE A 569 -2.47 1.56 -9.70
N ARG A 570 -3.72 1.10 -9.61
CA ARG A 570 -4.44 0.43 -10.70
C ARG A 570 -4.54 1.32 -11.94
N LEU A 571 -4.81 2.62 -11.78
CA LEU A 571 -4.86 3.57 -12.88
C LEU A 571 -3.47 3.81 -13.52
N GLN A 572 -2.41 3.88 -12.70
CA GLN A 572 -1.02 3.95 -13.17
C GLN A 572 -0.62 2.68 -13.94
N VAL A 573 -1.00 1.49 -13.45
CA VAL A 573 -0.80 0.21 -14.17
C VAL A 573 -1.55 0.23 -15.50
N LEU A 574 -2.83 0.59 -15.53
CA LEU A 574 -3.61 0.72 -16.77
C LEU A 574 -3.08 1.79 -17.74
N GLN A 575 -2.29 2.76 -17.26
CA GLN A 575 -1.57 3.72 -18.10
C GLN A 575 -0.26 3.11 -18.66
N LEU A 576 0.52 2.43 -17.82
CA LEU A 576 1.76 1.74 -18.20
C LEU A 576 1.51 0.57 -19.16
N GLU A 577 0.41 -0.17 -18.99
CA GLU A 577 -0.04 -1.22 -19.91
C GLU A 577 -0.38 -0.64 -21.29
N ARG A 578 -1.13 0.48 -21.35
CA ARG A 578 -1.41 1.19 -22.60
C ARG A 578 -0.15 1.77 -23.24
N MET A 579 0.78 2.30 -22.45
CA MET A 579 2.09 2.73 -22.97
C MET A 579 2.90 1.55 -23.51
N THR A 580 2.88 0.41 -22.83
CA THR A 580 3.56 -0.82 -23.26
C THR A 580 2.93 -1.39 -24.54
N SER A 581 1.60 -1.40 -24.67
CA SER A 581 0.91 -1.74 -25.93
C SER A 581 1.36 -0.80 -27.05
N ASN A 582 1.22 0.52 -26.86
CA ASN A 582 1.63 1.52 -27.85
C ASN A 582 3.11 1.43 -28.26
N VAL A 583 3.99 0.91 -27.38
CA VAL A 583 5.39 0.62 -27.70
C VAL A 583 5.53 -0.71 -28.46
N SER A 584 4.81 -1.75 -28.04
CA SER A 584 4.74 -3.05 -28.73
C SER A 584 4.21 -2.91 -30.16
N ASP A 585 3.16 -2.12 -30.36
CA ASP A 585 2.56 -1.83 -31.67
C ASP A 585 3.56 -1.09 -32.58
N LYS A 586 4.30 -0.11 -32.03
CA LYS A 586 5.39 0.58 -32.75
C LYS A 586 6.57 -0.33 -33.06
N VAL A 587 6.95 -1.23 -32.15
CA VAL A 587 8.02 -2.21 -32.37
C VAL A 587 7.60 -3.23 -33.43
N TYR A 588 6.34 -3.66 -33.43
CA TYR A 588 5.77 -4.53 -34.45
C TYR A 588 5.77 -3.86 -35.83
N ASP A 589 5.31 -2.61 -35.94
CA ASP A 589 5.37 -1.85 -37.19
C ASP A 589 6.82 -1.62 -37.64
N LEU A 590 7.74 -1.26 -36.74
CA LEU A 590 9.17 -1.10 -37.07
C LEU A 590 9.80 -2.41 -37.55
N GLU A 591 9.49 -3.55 -36.94
CA GLU A 591 9.99 -4.86 -37.37
C GLU A 591 9.39 -5.28 -38.72
N LYS A 592 8.10 -4.99 -38.95
CA LYS A 592 7.44 -5.17 -40.25
C LYS A 592 8.06 -4.30 -41.33
N TYR A 593 8.38 -3.02 -41.05
CA TYR A 593 9.15 -2.17 -41.96
C TYR A 593 10.58 -2.69 -42.17
N ARG A 594 11.25 -3.17 -41.12
CA ARG A 594 12.61 -3.76 -41.19
C ARG A 594 12.62 -4.98 -42.11
N LEU A 595 11.66 -5.89 -41.97
CA LEU A 595 11.51 -7.08 -42.81
C LEU A 595 11.17 -6.72 -44.26
N HIS A 596 10.33 -5.71 -44.49
CA HIS A 596 10.03 -5.22 -45.86
C HIS A 596 11.25 -4.56 -46.53
N LEU A 597 12.03 -3.77 -45.78
CA LEU A 597 13.31 -3.23 -46.24
C LEU A 597 14.34 -4.33 -46.50
N GLU A 598 14.43 -5.34 -45.62
CA GLU A 598 15.33 -6.48 -45.80
C GLU A 598 14.96 -7.31 -47.04
N ALA A 599 13.66 -7.51 -47.32
CA ALA A 599 13.17 -8.18 -48.52
C ALA A 599 13.52 -7.39 -49.80
N THR A 600 13.16 -6.10 -49.86
CA THR A 600 13.46 -5.25 -51.03
C THR A 600 14.95 -5.06 -51.26
N LEU A 601 15.78 -5.02 -50.21
CA LEU A 601 17.24 -5.03 -50.32
C LEU A 601 17.79 -6.36 -50.86
N LYS A 602 17.21 -7.51 -50.47
CA LYS A 602 17.57 -8.82 -51.03
C LYS A 602 17.19 -8.94 -52.51
N GLU A 603 16.01 -8.44 -52.88
CA GLU A 603 15.55 -8.37 -54.29
C GLU A 603 16.51 -7.52 -55.13
N ARG A 604 16.83 -6.30 -54.68
CA ARG A 604 17.81 -5.43 -55.37
C ARG A 604 19.22 -6.02 -55.38
N ALA A 605 19.64 -6.74 -54.34
CA ALA A 605 20.93 -7.44 -54.34
C ALA A 605 20.97 -8.58 -55.37
N ALA A 606 19.88 -9.34 -55.52
CA ALA A 606 19.75 -10.38 -56.54
C ALA A 606 19.69 -9.80 -57.96
N GLU A 607 18.96 -8.71 -58.17
CA GLU A 607 18.93 -7.96 -59.43
C GLU A 607 20.33 -7.46 -59.83
N ILE A 608 21.05 -6.82 -58.90
CA ILE A 608 22.42 -6.35 -59.12
C ILE A 608 23.38 -7.52 -59.36
N ALA A 609 23.17 -8.68 -58.73
CA ALA A 609 23.96 -9.89 -59.00
C ALA A 609 23.72 -10.40 -60.43
N ALA A 610 22.46 -10.50 -60.88
CA ALA A 610 22.11 -10.90 -62.24
C ALA A 610 22.65 -9.90 -63.29
N GLN A 611 22.57 -8.59 -63.03
CA GLN A 611 23.16 -7.57 -63.90
C GLN A 611 24.69 -7.69 -63.97
N LYS A 612 25.37 -7.95 -62.84
CA LYS A 612 26.83 -8.20 -62.80
C LYS A 612 27.21 -9.46 -63.56
N GLU A 613 26.42 -10.53 -63.47
CA GLU A 613 26.66 -11.76 -64.22
C GLU A 613 26.45 -11.54 -65.73
N ALA A 614 25.40 -10.85 -66.14
CA ALA A 614 25.18 -10.47 -67.54
C ALA A 614 26.34 -9.62 -68.10
N LEU A 615 26.85 -8.64 -67.33
CA LEU A 615 28.03 -7.87 -67.70
C LEU A 615 29.32 -8.72 -67.74
N ALA A 616 29.46 -9.71 -66.86
CA ALA A 616 30.58 -10.65 -66.90
C ALA A 616 30.52 -11.59 -68.12
N VAL A 617 29.33 -11.98 -68.57
CA VAL A 617 29.10 -12.71 -69.82
C VAL A 617 29.43 -11.81 -71.02
N GLN A 618 28.93 -10.58 -71.08
CA GLN A 618 29.26 -9.63 -72.15
C GLN A 618 30.78 -9.37 -72.24
N LYS A 619 31.46 -9.18 -71.10
CA LYS A 619 32.92 -9.05 -71.04
C LYS A 619 33.65 -10.29 -71.58
N ARG A 620 33.11 -11.49 -71.35
CA ARG A 620 33.65 -12.75 -71.88
C ARG A 620 33.48 -12.84 -73.40
N VAL A 621 32.29 -12.49 -73.92
CA VAL A 621 32.01 -12.44 -75.37
C VAL A 621 32.93 -11.45 -76.07
N ALA A 622 32.99 -10.20 -75.62
CA ALA A 622 33.89 -9.19 -76.18
C ALA A 622 35.38 -9.58 -76.04
N GLY A 623 35.75 -10.32 -74.98
CA GLY A 623 37.08 -10.88 -74.80
C GLY A 623 37.45 -11.94 -75.86
N ASN A 624 36.48 -12.79 -76.21
CA ASN A 624 36.61 -13.80 -77.28
C ASN A 624 36.68 -13.13 -78.67
N GLU A 625 35.76 -12.21 -78.97
CA GLU A 625 35.76 -11.42 -80.22
C GLU A 625 37.09 -10.68 -80.42
N CYS A 626 37.61 -10.04 -79.37
CA CYS A 626 38.93 -9.41 -79.42
C CYS A 626 40.07 -10.41 -79.63
N SER A 627 39.90 -11.68 -79.25
CA SER A 627 40.87 -12.74 -79.51
C SER A 627 40.81 -13.22 -80.95
N GLU A 628 39.62 -13.41 -81.50
CA GLU A 628 39.38 -13.76 -82.90
C GLU A 628 39.89 -12.65 -83.85
N LEU A 629 39.65 -11.38 -83.50
CA LEU A 629 40.22 -10.23 -84.21
C LEU A 629 41.75 -10.20 -84.11
N ARG A 630 42.34 -10.55 -82.95
CA ARG A 630 43.80 -10.68 -82.82
C ARG A 630 44.36 -11.80 -83.70
N THR A 631 43.73 -12.98 -83.74
CA THR A 631 44.19 -14.08 -84.61
C THR A 631 44.08 -13.69 -86.08
N ALA A 632 42.96 -13.11 -86.51
CA ALA A 632 42.79 -12.57 -87.86
C ALA A 632 43.85 -11.49 -88.21
N ILE A 633 44.18 -10.58 -87.28
CA ILE A 633 45.26 -9.60 -87.48
C ILE A 633 46.63 -10.29 -87.61
N THR A 634 46.92 -11.34 -86.83
CA THR A 634 48.19 -12.08 -86.97
C THR A 634 48.29 -12.86 -88.27
N GLU A 635 47.18 -13.43 -88.75
CA GLU A 635 47.09 -14.08 -90.07
C GLU A 635 47.29 -13.06 -91.20
N ARG A 636 46.60 -11.91 -91.15
CA ARG A 636 46.78 -10.83 -92.14
C ARG A 636 48.21 -10.27 -92.12
N LYS A 637 48.84 -10.15 -90.95
CA LYS A 637 50.27 -9.78 -90.82
C LYS A 637 51.24 -10.88 -91.30
N SER A 638 50.87 -12.16 -91.26
CA SER A 638 51.67 -13.22 -91.89
C SER A 638 51.53 -13.15 -93.42
N ARG A 639 50.31 -12.91 -93.93
CA ARG A 639 50.04 -12.76 -95.36
C ARG A 639 50.69 -11.52 -95.97
N VAL A 640 50.70 -10.38 -95.26
CA VAL A 640 51.46 -9.19 -95.68
C VAL A 640 52.95 -9.51 -95.78
N ARG A 641 53.54 -10.18 -94.77
CA ARG A 641 54.96 -10.59 -94.85
C ARG A 641 55.25 -11.57 -96.00
N GLN A 642 54.34 -12.49 -96.32
CA GLN A 642 54.47 -13.35 -97.51
C GLN A 642 54.46 -12.55 -98.82
N LEU A 643 53.62 -11.53 -98.92
CA LEU A 643 53.54 -10.66 -100.10
C LEU A 643 54.75 -9.73 -100.19
N GLN A 644 55.22 -9.21 -99.05
CA GLN A 644 56.41 -8.37 -98.96
C GLN A 644 57.65 -9.15 -99.37
N VAL A 645 57.88 -10.37 -98.83
CA VAL A 645 58.97 -11.25 -99.29
C VAL A 645 58.87 -11.57 -100.79
N ARG A 646 57.68 -11.67 -101.40
CA ARG A 646 57.55 -11.79 -102.87
C ARG A 646 57.93 -10.51 -103.61
N TYR A 647 57.53 -9.35 -103.10
CA TYR A 647 57.88 -8.05 -103.65
C TYR A 647 59.40 -7.79 -103.55
N ASP A 648 59.98 -8.02 -102.38
CA ASP A 648 61.41 -7.81 -102.11
C ASP A 648 62.27 -8.72 -103.00
N ASN A 649 61.90 -9.99 -103.20
CA ASN A 649 62.55 -10.86 -104.19
C ASN A 649 62.40 -10.32 -105.63
N SER A 650 61.24 -9.75 -105.98
CA SER A 650 61.02 -9.16 -107.31
C SER A 650 61.88 -7.91 -107.55
N VAL A 651 62.02 -7.05 -106.54
CA VAL A 651 62.86 -5.84 -106.59
C VAL A 651 64.35 -6.21 -106.59
N ALA A 652 64.78 -7.17 -105.78
CA ALA A 652 66.15 -7.68 -105.76
C ALA A 652 66.59 -8.33 -107.09
N THR A 653 65.63 -8.73 -107.95
CA THR A 653 65.90 -9.25 -109.30
C THR A 653 65.97 -8.14 -110.37
N ILE A 654 65.64 -6.89 -110.03
CA ILE A 654 65.50 -5.78 -111.01
C ILE A 654 66.44 -4.59 -110.73
N GLY A 655 66.74 -4.28 -109.46
CA GLY A 655 67.68 -3.21 -109.09
C GLY A 655 67.10 -1.79 -109.17
N THR A 656 67.86 -0.82 -108.66
CA THR A 656 67.40 0.57 -108.41
C THR A 656 68.46 1.60 -108.77
N THR A 657 68.02 2.80 -109.17
CA THR A 657 68.88 3.96 -109.50
C THR A 657 68.83 5.04 -108.40
N LEU A 658 69.70 6.04 -108.53
CA LEU A 658 70.04 7.07 -107.53
C LEU A 658 68.91 8.03 -107.08
N ASP A 659 67.67 7.86 -107.54
CA ASP A 659 66.51 8.69 -107.15
C ASP A 659 65.25 7.84 -106.81
N GLY A 660 65.45 6.60 -106.36
CA GLY A 660 64.44 5.81 -105.64
C GLY A 660 63.26 5.23 -106.44
N ALA A 661 63.17 5.48 -107.75
CA ALA A 661 62.13 4.93 -108.64
C ALA A 661 62.64 3.72 -109.48
N PRO A 662 61.79 2.73 -109.81
CA PRO A 662 62.22 1.52 -110.53
C PRO A 662 62.48 1.78 -112.02
N MET A 663 63.59 1.22 -112.54
CA MET A 663 64.08 1.52 -113.89
C MET A 663 63.50 0.57 -114.96
N SER A 664 63.17 1.11 -116.14
CA SER A 664 62.59 0.36 -117.26
C SER A 664 63.60 0.06 -118.38
N THR A 665 63.50 -1.13 -118.97
CA THR A 665 64.48 -1.75 -119.90
C THR A 665 64.79 -0.93 -121.17
N ALA A 666 63.99 0.07 -121.51
CA ALA A 666 64.23 0.96 -122.64
C ALA A 666 65.39 1.96 -122.40
N TYR A 667 65.59 2.42 -121.16
CA TYR A 667 66.48 3.54 -120.84
C TYR A 667 67.97 3.22 -121.09
N LEU A 668 68.42 2.04 -120.62
CA LEU A 668 69.82 1.61 -120.66
C LEU A 668 70.42 1.48 -122.08
N LYS A 669 69.58 1.37 -123.12
CA LYS A 669 70.02 1.32 -124.52
C LYS A 669 70.23 2.68 -125.18
N ILE A 670 69.74 3.77 -124.59
CA ILE A 670 69.82 5.12 -125.17
C ILE A 670 71.06 5.86 -124.65
N GLN A 671 71.26 5.87 -123.33
CA GLN A 671 72.40 6.54 -122.68
C GLN A 671 73.76 6.05 -123.22
N SER A 672 73.93 4.72 -123.32
CA SER A 672 75.15 4.06 -123.78
C SER A 672 75.50 4.29 -125.26
N ALA A 673 74.66 5.00 -126.01
CA ALA A 673 74.94 5.48 -127.37
C ALA A 673 75.37 6.96 -127.40
N GLN A 674 74.81 7.82 -126.55
CA GLN A 674 75.11 9.26 -126.55
C GLN A 674 76.46 9.61 -125.93
N GLU A 675 76.86 8.90 -124.86
CA GLU A 675 78.14 9.14 -124.15
C GLU A 675 79.37 8.93 -125.07
N ARG A 676 79.27 8.05 -126.07
CA ARG A 676 80.35 7.78 -127.04
C ARG A 676 80.51 8.84 -128.13
N TYR A 677 79.58 9.78 -128.27
CA TYR A 677 79.68 10.91 -129.20
C TYR A 677 80.27 12.15 -128.51
N MET A 678 79.74 12.50 -127.33
CA MET A 678 80.12 13.72 -126.59
C MET A 678 81.62 13.79 -126.24
N LEU A 679 82.24 12.65 -125.93
CA LEU A 679 83.65 12.56 -125.56
C LEU A 679 84.65 12.85 -126.68
N ARG A 680 84.22 12.97 -127.95
CA ARG A 680 85.08 13.49 -129.04
C ARG A 680 84.93 14.99 -129.23
N GLU A 681 83.70 15.51 -129.16
CA GLU A 681 83.42 16.93 -129.40
C GLU A 681 83.94 17.87 -128.30
N GLN A 682 84.36 17.33 -127.16
CA GLN A 682 84.98 18.07 -126.05
C GLN A 682 86.50 18.25 -126.18
N GLY A 683 87.18 17.49 -127.04
CA GLY A 683 88.63 17.67 -127.27
C GLY A 683 88.91 18.95 -128.05
N ASP A 684 88.42 19.01 -129.29
CA ASP A 684 88.73 20.07 -130.26
C ASP A 684 88.38 21.50 -129.77
N LYS A 685 87.43 21.64 -128.84
CA LYS A 685 86.98 22.95 -128.31
C LYS A 685 87.90 23.56 -127.25
N LEU A 686 88.80 22.78 -126.66
CA LEU A 686 89.75 23.28 -125.66
C LEU A 686 90.90 24.04 -126.32
N ASP A 687 91.48 23.52 -127.41
CA ASP A 687 92.56 24.17 -128.15
C ASP A 687 92.15 25.51 -128.77
N GLU A 688 90.90 25.61 -129.25
CA GLU A 688 90.29 26.84 -129.77
C GLU A 688 90.13 27.94 -128.70
N THR A 689 90.10 27.56 -127.42
CA THR A 689 89.86 28.49 -126.30
C THR A 689 91.17 29.11 -125.77
N ILE A 690 92.29 28.39 -125.82
CA ILE A 690 93.61 28.87 -125.37
C ILE A 690 94.04 30.13 -126.14
N ARG A 691 93.90 30.11 -127.48
CA ARG A 691 94.34 31.22 -128.37
C ARG A 691 93.56 32.53 -128.16
N ARG A 692 92.38 32.47 -127.53
CA ARG A 692 91.50 33.63 -127.33
C ARG A 692 91.97 34.50 -126.16
N ILE A 693 92.44 33.85 -125.09
CA ILE A 693 92.88 34.48 -123.83
C ILE A 693 94.14 35.35 -124.05
N GLU A 694 95.06 34.90 -124.93
CA GLU A 694 96.28 35.66 -125.27
C GLU A 694 96.00 37.02 -125.94
N GLN A 695 94.85 37.14 -126.63
CA GLN A 695 94.43 38.38 -127.28
C GLN A 695 93.86 39.38 -126.25
N GLU A 696 93.07 38.89 -125.28
CA GLU A 696 92.36 39.70 -124.29
C GLU A 696 93.31 40.43 -123.30
N ILE A 697 94.45 39.81 -122.99
CA ILE A 697 95.49 40.40 -122.11
C ILE A 697 95.97 41.76 -122.64
N ARG A 698 96.20 41.90 -123.96
CA ARG A 698 96.67 43.16 -124.57
C ARG A 698 95.64 44.29 -124.55
N SER A 699 94.35 43.95 -124.50
CA SER A 699 93.29 44.96 -124.33
C SER A 699 93.24 45.52 -122.91
N MET A 700 93.53 44.73 -121.88
CA MET A 700 93.44 45.17 -120.49
C MET A 700 94.49 46.23 -120.11
N GLU A 701 95.70 46.14 -120.67
CA GLU A 701 96.79 47.10 -120.39
C GLU A 701 96.44 48.55 -120.80
N ASN A 702 95.71 48.75 -121.91
CA ASN A 702 95.30 50.09 -122.34
C ASN A 702 94.21 50.68 -121.42
N THR A 703 93.25 49.86 -120.99
CA THR A 703 92.18 50.30 -120.07
C THR A 703 92.73 50.75 -118.72
N LEU A 704 93.71 50.01 -118.18
CA LEU A 704 94.39 50.34 -116.92
C LEU A 704 94.99 51.76 -116.93
N ARG A 705 95.49 52.19 -118.10
CA ARG A 705 96.17 53.48 -118.28
C ARG A 705 95.23 54.69 -118.20
N VAL A 706 93.96 54.52 -118.54
CA VAL A 706 92.92 55.57 -118.40
C VAL A 706 92.42 55.66 -116.96
N VAL A 707 92.24 54.52 -116.30
CA VAL A 707 91.78 54.43 -114.91
C VAL A 707 92.73 55.17 -113.96
N ASN A 708 94.05 54.98 -114.11
CA ASN A 708 95.04 55.62 -113.22
C ASN A 708 94.97 57.16 -113.26
N VAL A 709 94.83 57.78 -114.43
CA VAL A 709 94.78 59.25 -114.58
C VAL A 709 93.53 59.85 -113.93
N CYS A 710 92.41 59.12 -113.90
CA CYS A 710 91.21 59.56 -113.18
C CYS A 710 91.38 59.40 -111.65
N ASN A 711 92.08 58.35 -111.22
CA ASN A 711 92.31 58.03 -109.81
C ASN A 711 93.19 59.10 -109.11
N ASP A 712 94.23 59.59 -109.79
CA ASP A 712 95.10 60.65 -109.28
C ASP A 712 94.30 61.94 -108.95
N LYS A 713 93.44 62.39 -109.86
CA LYS A 713 92.59 63.58 -109.62
C LYS A 713 91.54 63.39 -108.53
N TYR A 714 90.97 62.18 -108.44
CA TYR A 714 90.04 61.84 -107.37
C TYR A 714 90.70 61.99 -105.99
N ARG A 715 92.00 61.65 -105.89
CA ARG A 715 92.79 61.78 -104.68
C ARG A 715 93.08 63.24 -104.31
N ASP A 716 93.43 64.08 -105.28
CA ASP A 716 93.71 65.51 -105.03
C ASP A 716 92.45 66.25 -104.53
N SER A 717 91.25 65.83 -104.96
CA SER A 717 89.97 66.40 -104.50
C SER A 717 89.64 66.15 -103.01
N MET A 718 90.38 65.28 -102.32
CA MET A 718 90.16 64.95 -100.90
C MET A 718 91.18 65.57 -99.94
N SER A 719 92.14 66.38 -100.42
CA SER A 719 93.36 66.72 -99.65
C SER A 719 93.53 68.20 -99.29
N THR A 720 92.48 68.84 -98.77
CA THR A 720 92.60 70.12 -98.03
C THR A 720 91.76 70.13 -96.76
N VAL A 721 92.42 69.95 -95.61
CA VAL A 721 91.91 70.28 -94.27
C VAL A 721 93.02 71.07 -93.57
N ASP A 722 92.65 72.14 -92.88
CA ASP A 722 93.60 73.03 -92.21
C ASP A 722 94.23 72.37 -90.96
N GLN A 723 95.52 72.62 -90.68
CA GLN A 723 96.32 71.68 -89.90
C GLN A 723 96.37 71.93 -88.37
N ASP A 724 95.83 73.03 -87.86
CA ASP A 724 95.79 73.38 -86.42
C ASP A 724 94.36 73.47 -85.84
N GLY A 725 93.46 72.57 -86.26
CA GLY A 725 92.08 72.48 -85.78
C GLY A 725 91.89 71.59 -84.52
N PRO A 726 90.98 71.94 -83.60
CA PRO A 726 90.71 71.14 -82.38
C PRO A 726 90.08 69.77 -82.66
N GLU A 727 89.69 69.48 -83.91
CA GLU A 727 89.20 68.17 -84.32
C GLU A 727 90.33 67.12 -84.44
N TRP A 728 91.58 67.53 -84.65
CA TRP A 728 92.71 66.59 -84.81
C TRP A 728 93.06 65.85 -83.50
N THR A 729 93.01 66.55 -82.36
CA THR A 729 93.27 65.96 -81.04
C THR A 729 92.14 65.03 -80.59
N GLU A 730 90.89 65.38 -80.91
CA GLU A 730 89.73 64.51 -80.68
C GLU A 730 89.72 63.30 -81.61
N GLN A 731 90.10 63.45 -82.88
CA GLN A 731 90.22 62.33 -83.81
C GLN A 731 91.30 61.34 -83.33
N ASN A 732 92.48 61.81 -82.89
CA ASN A 732 93.53 60.91 -82.39
C ASN A 732 93.06 60.11 -81.16
N ARG A 733 92.24 60.71 -80.28
CA ARG A 733 91.58 60.04 -79.14
C ARG A 733 90.53 59.01 -79.60
N LEU A 734 89.78 59.32 -80.65
CA LEU A 734 88.79 58.40 -81.23
C LEU A 734 89.45 57.25 -82.01
N ASP A 735 90.56 57.50 -82.70
CA ASP A 735 91.35 56.47 -83.41
C ASP A 735 91.93 55.45 -82.43
N GLU A 736 92.42 55.86 -81.24
CA GLU A 736 92.88 54.92 -80.20
C GLU A 736 91.72 54.05 -79.65
N GLN A 737 90.52 54.61 -79.49
CA GLN A 737 89.32 53.86 -79.11
C GLN A 737 88.82 52.95 -80.26
N MET A 738 88.97 53.39 -81.51
CA MET A 738 88.66 52.60 -82.70
C MET A 738 89.64 51.43 -82.86
N HIS A 739 90.92 51.62 -82.53
CA HIS A 739 91.93 50.56 -82.61
C HIS A 739 91.65 49.46 -81.58
N ASN A 740 91.31 49.85 -80.34
CA ASN A 740 90.91 48.95 -79.26
C ASN A 740 89.61 48.17 -79.58
N THR A 741 88.63 48.81 -80.21
CA THR A 741 87.38 48.16 -80.61
C THR A 741 87.56 47.27 -81.84
N ARG A 742 88.35 47.68 -82.84
CA ARG A 742 88.77 46.83 -83.97
C ARG A 742 89.53 45.59 -83.51
N GLN A 743 90.42 45.70 -82.52
CA GLN A 743 91.15 44.53 -81.99
C GLN A 743 90.21 43.53 -81.29
N LYS A 744 89.22 44.00 -80.53
CA LYS A 744 88.17 43.16 -79.91
C LYS A 744 87.24 42.54 -80.96
N LEU A 745 86.90 43.28 -82.02
CA LEU A 745 86.13 42.76 -83.15
C LEU A 745 86.90 41.66 -83.88
N LEU A 746 88.18 41.87 -84.17
CA LEU A 746 89.05 40.90 -84.83
C LEU A 746 89.17 39.62 -84.01
N GLN A 747 89.40 39.71 -82.69
CA GLN A 747 89.40 38.54 -81.79
C GLN A 747 88.08 37.75 -81.84
N LYS A 748 86.93 38.43 -81.93
CA LYS A 748 85.62 37.77 -82.07
C LYS A 748 85.42 37.15 -83.45
N GLN A 749 85.96 37.77 -84.50
CA GLN A 749 85.90 37.28 -85.87
C GLN A 749 86.80 36.04 -86.06
N THR A 750 88.00 36.02 -85.47
CA THR A 750 88.87 34.83 -85.44
C THR A 750 88.24 33.68 -84.63
N GLN A 751 87.63 33.96 -83.47
CA GLN A 751 86.88 32.95 -82.71
C GLN A 751 85.72 32.33 -83.52
N LEU A 752 85.00 33.15 -84.30
CA LEU A 752 83.93 32.67 -85.17
C LEU A 752 84.49 31.82 -86.32
N GLN A 753 85.59 32.23 -86.95
CA GLN A 753 86.25 31.47 -88.02
C GLN A 753 86.84 30.14 -87.53
N GLN A 754 87.40 30.08 -86.32
CA GLN A 754 87.88 28.82 -85.73
C GLN A 754 86.73 27.84 -85.50
N LEU A 755 85.62 28.29 -84.88
CA LEU A 755 84.43 27.44 -84.71
C LEU A 755 83.83 26.96 -86.03
N PHE A 756 83.84 27.79 -87.08
CA PHE A 756 83.37 27.40 -88.40
C PHE A 756 84.29 26.37 -89.08
N ALA A 757 85.62 26.56 -88.96
CA ALA A 757 86.61 25.63 -89.48
C ALA A 757 86.61 24.27 -88.75
N GLU A 758 86.41 24.26 -87.42
CA GLU A 758 86.25 23.03 -86.64
C GLU A 758 84.99 22.26 -87.04
N LEU A 759 83.86 22.95 -87.23
CA LEU A 759 82.60 22.32 -87.63
C LEU A 759 82.66 21.80 -89.07
N GLN A 760 83.23 22.57 -89.99
CA GLN A 760 83.42 22.14 -91.38
C GLN A 760 84.43 20.99 -91.50
N LYS A 761 85.49 20.98 -90.67
CA LYS A 761 86.41 19.84 -90.59
C LYS A 761 85.71 18.59 -90.08
N ALA A 762 84.96 18.67 -88.98
CA ALA A 762 84.23 17.53 -88.44
C ALA A 762 83.20 16.95 -89.43
N GLN A 763 82.58 17.79 -90.26
CA GLN A 763 81.67 17.37 -91.33
C GLN A 763 82.41 16.69 -92.49
N ASN A 764 83.59 17.20 -92.88
CA ASN A 764 84.45 16.55 -93.88
C ASN A 764 84.98 15.20 -93.38
N ASP A 765 85.50 15.13 -92.16
CA ASP A 765 86.01 13.92 -91.52
C ASP A 765 84.92 12.82 -91.46
N TYR A 766 83.67 13.19 -91.16
CA TYR A 766 82.51 12.28 -91.17
C TYR A 766 82.15 11.78 -92.58
N THR A 767 82.17 12.67 -93.57
CA THR A 767 81.85 12.33 -94.97
C THR A 767 82.90 11.38 -95.54
N GLN A 768 84.19 11.66 -95.30
CA GLN A 768 85.29 10.84 -95.79
C GLN A 768 85.31 9.43 -95.16
N LEU A 769 84.89 9.29 -93.89
CA LEU A 769 84.75 7.98 -93.25
C LEU A 769 83.63 7.11 -93.88
N LEU A 770 82.54 7.72 -94.37
CA LEU A 770 81.50 7.00 -95.11
C LEU A 770 82.00 6.56 -96.49
N ASP A 771 82.70 7.46 -97.17
CA ASP A 771 83.34 7.25 -98.47
C ASP A 771 84.30 6.03 -98.46
N ASP A 772 85.12 5.91 -97.41
CA ASP A 772 86.09 4.82 -97.27
C ASP A 772 85.44 3.49 -96.85
N ILE A 773 84.28 3.52 -96.18
CA ILE A 773 83.44 2.33 -95.93
C ILE A 773 82.81 1.81 -97.24
N GLU A 774 82.41 2.69 -98.16
CA GLU A 774 81.82 2.26 -99.44
C GLU A 774 82.90 1.72 -100.41
N LYS A 775 84.06 2.41 -100.52
CA LYS A 775 85.22 1.94 -101.31
C LYS A 775 85.66 0.53 -100.88
N THR A 776 85.70 0.26 -99.58
CA THR A 776 86.12 -1.06 -99.06
C THR A 776 85.09 -2.18 -99.31
N LYS A 777 83.81 -1.86 -99.53
CA LYS A 777 82.84 -2.82 -100.09
C LYS A 777 83.07 -3.03 -101.59
N GLU A 778 83.19 -1.95 -102.37
CA GLU A 778 83.38 -2.03 -103.82
C GLU A 778 84.62 -2.85 -104.17
N GLU A 779 85.73 -2.64 -103.45
CA GLU A 779 86.95 -3.44 -103.61
C GLU A 779 86.73 -4.94 -103.39
N LYS A 780 85.84 -5.33 -102.48
CA LYS A 780 85.51 -6.74 -102.21
C LYS A 780 84.70 -7.31 -103.37
N GLU A 781 83.63 -6.65 -103.78
CA GLU A 781 82.80 -7.11 -104.91
C GLU A 781 83.57 -7.13 -106.23
N ASN A 782 84.45 -6.15 -106.47
CA ASN A 782 85.27 -6.11 -107.68
C ASN A 782 86.21 -7.32 -107.76
N LYS A 783 86.77 -7.78 -106.63
CA LYS A 783 87.61 -8.99 -106.56
C LYS A 783 86.79 -10.28 -106.75
N GLU A 784 85.58 -10.34 -106.21
CA GLU A 784 84.64 -11.46 -106.42
C GLU A 784 84.16 -11.54 -107.89
N ARG A 785 83.85 -10.39 -108.51
CA ARG A 785 83.50 -10.31 -109.94
C ARG A 785 84.67 -10.66 -110.88
N TYR A 786 85.90 -10.32 -110.51
CA TYR A 786 87.09 -10.63 -111.32
C TYR A 786 87.35 -12.14 -111.45
N LEU A 787 87.19 -12.90 -110.37
CA LEU A 787 87.32 -14.36 -110.38
C LEU A 787 86.40 -15.02 -111.40
N SER A 788 85.11 -14.69 -111.37
CA SER A 788 84.12 -15.26 -112.31
C SER A 788 84.37 -14.88 -113.78
N GLY A 789 85.02 -13.74 -114.03
CA GLY A 789 85.43 -13.31 -115.38
C GLY A 789 86.47 -14.22 -116.02
N ILE A 790 87.47 -14.67 -115.26
CA ILE A 790 88.56 -15.54 -115.74
C ILE A 790 88.04 -16.94 -116.11
N GLU A 791 87.16 -17.51 -115.29
CA GLU A 791 86.52 -18.81 -115.53
C GLU A 791 85.82 -18.85 -116.89
N LYS A 792 85.14 -17.75 -117.26
CA LYS A 792 84.39 -17.64 -118.51
C LYS A 792 85.27 -17.45 -119.75
N GLN A 793 86.36 -16.67 -119.65
CA GLN A 793 87.24 -16.39 -120.79
C GLN A 793 87.94 -17.65 -121.33
N THR A 794 88.24 -18.61 -120.44
CA THR A 794 88.89 -19.88 -120.79
C THR A 794 88.05 -20.67 -121.81
N ALA A 795 86.74 -20.75 -121.61
CA ALA A 795 85.82 -21.49 -122.48
C ALA A 795 85.62 -20.87 -123.87
N GLU A 796 85.79 -19.55 -124.02
CA GLU A 796 85.59 -18.85 -125.31
C GLU A 796 86.78 -19.01 -126.29
N GLN A 797 87.94 -19.46 -125.84
CA GLN A 797 89.13 -19.60 -126.71
C GLN A 797 89.15 -20.93 -127.47
N GLU A 798 88.72 -22.03 -126.84
CA GLU A 798 88.68 -23.37 -127.45
C GLU A 798 87.77 -23.39 -128.69
N GLU A 799 86.66 -22.65 -128.67
CA GLU A 799 85.70 -22.56 -129.78
C GLU A 799 86.21 -21.73 -130.98
N LYS A 800 87.21 -20.87 -130.78
CA LYS A 800 87.80 -20.06 -131.87
C LYS A 800 88.79 -20.86 -132.71
N ILE A 801 89.62 -21.68 -132.06
CA ILE A 801 90.64 -22.52 -132.73
C ILE A 801 89.97 -23.47 -133.75
N SER A 802 88.85 -24.09 -133.35
CA SER A 802 88.03 -24.99 -134.18
C SER A 802 87.47 -24.36 -135.48
N ARG A 803 87.46 -23.02 -135.57
CA ARG A 803 86.94 -22.28 -136.74
C ARG A 803 88.02 -21.93 -137.76
N ALA A 804 89.24 -21.61 -137.33
CA ALA A 804 90.33 -21.21 -138.23
C ALA A 804 90.79 -22.35 -139.16
N ASP A 805 90.92 -23.55 -138.61
CA ASP A 805 91.50 -24.74 -139.26
C ASP A 805 90.70 -25.26 -140.48
N LYS A 806 89.44 -24.84 -140.62
CA LYS A 806 88.58 -25.15 -141.77
C LYS A 806 88.85 -24.25 -142.99
N SER A 807 89.38 -23.05 -142.79
CA SER A 807 89.61 -22.06 -143.86
C SER A 807 90.90 -22.33 -144.64
N LEU A 808 92.00 -22.65 -143.93
CA LEU A 808 93.33 -22.89 -144.50
C LEU A 808 93.30 -23.94 -145.63
N ARG A 809 92.59 -25.05 -145.38
CA ARG A 809 92.44 -26.22 -146.27
C ARG A 809 91.76 -25.89 -147.61
N LYS A 810 91.12 -24.72 -147.74
CA LYS A 810 90.50 -24.27 -149.00
C LYS A 810 91.53 -23.66 -149.96
N ALA A 811 92.38 -22.74 -149.48
CA ALA A 811 93.34 -22.00 -150.30
C ALA A 811 94.38 -22.92 -150.98
N GLN A 812 94.87 -23.93 -150.27
CA GLN A 812 95.81 -24.94 -150.80
C GLN A 812 95.27 -25.72 -152.01
N LYS A 813 93.96 -25.74 -152.23
CA LYS A 813 93.32 -26.48 -153.33
C LYS A 813 93.30 -25.69 -154.64
N ASP A 814 93.23 -24.36 -154.56
CA ASP A 814 93.11 -23.49 -155.75
C ASP A 814 94.47 -23.31 -156.45
N ILE A 815 95.57 -23.25 -155.69
CA ILE A 815 96.95 -23.14 -156.19
C ILE A 815 97.30 -24.31 -157.13
N ARG A 816 96.92 -25.54 -156.78
CA ARG A 816 97.23 -26.75 -157.57
C ARG A 816 96.59 -26.76 -158.96
N ASN A 817 95.50 -26.02 -159.18
CA ASN A 817 94.81 -25.96 -160.47
C ASN A 817 95.55 -25.06 -161.48
N LEU A 818 96.25 -24.02 -161.02
CA LEU A 818 97.01 -23.11 -161.89
C LEU A 818 98.21 -23.80 -162.55
N TYR A 819 98.91 -24.66 -161.80
CA TYR A 819 100.07 -25.42 -162.28
C TYR A 819 99.76 -26.25 -163.54
N ILE A 820 98.60 -26.92 -163.55
CA ILE A 820 98.18 -27.81 -164.65
C ILE A 820 97.94 -27.04 -165.97
N SER A 821 97.51 -25.78 -165.89
CA SER A 821 97.01 -25.02 -167.06
C SER A 821 98.10 -24.43 -167.96
N LYS A 822 99.28 -24.12 -167.40
CA LYS A 822 100.38 -23.49 -168.16
C LYS A 822 101.71 -24.24 -168.17
N ARG A 823 101.93 -25.18 -167.23
CA ARG A 823 102.98 -26.21 -167.28
C ARG A 823 104.38 -25.70 -167.67
N ASP A 824 104.79 -24.59 -167.05
CA ASP A 824 106.11 -23.98 -167.21
C ASP A 824 106.74 -23.80 -165.81
N ASP A 825 108.03 -24.10 -165.68
CA ASP A 825 108.60 -24.61 -164.43
C ASP A 825 108.69 -23.58 -163.30
N ASN A 826 108.58 -22.28 -163.61
CA ASN A 826 108.47 -21.22 -162.61
C ASN A 826 107.32 -21.44 -161.62
N VAL A 827 106.19 -22.04 -162.04
CA VAL A 827 105.07 -22.30 -161.11
C VAL A 827 105.36 -23.46 -160.17
N LEU A 828 106.11 -24.48 -160.62
CA LEU A 828 106.58 -25.56 -159.75
C LEU A 828 107.65 -25.05 -158.77
N LEU A 829 108.54 -24.18 -159.26
CA LEU A 829 109.56 -23.53 -158.44
C LEU A 829 108.91 -22.65 -157.36
N GLN A 830 107.92 -21.83 -157.71
CA GLN A 830 107.17 -21.00 -156.76
C GLN A 830 106.33 -21.82 -155.78
N GLN A 831 105.71 -22.95 -156.17
CA GLN A 831 105.02 -23.80 -155.19
C GLN A 831 106.02 -24.41 -154.20
N ARG A 832 107.18 -24.90 -154.67
CA ARG A 832 108.27 -25.34 -153.77
C ARG A 832 108.82 -24.21 -152.91
N GLU A 833 108.90 -22.99 -153.44
CA GLU A 833 109.34 -21.83 -152.69
C GLU A 833 108.35 -21.48 -151.57
N VAL A 834 107.04 -21.57 -151.82
CA VAL A 834 105.99 -21.37 -150.80
C VAL A 834 106.02 -22.48 -149.74
N GLU A 835 106.11 -23.75 -150.13
CA GLU A 835 106.23 -24.88 -149.18
C GLU A 835 107.52 -24.77 -148.33
N LEU A 836 108.63 -24.29 -148.93
CA LEU A 836 109.89 -24.04 -148.22
C LEU A 836 109.81 -22.80 -147.33
N ARG A 837 109.01 -21.78 -147.69
CA ARG A 837 108.74 -20.59 -146.88
C ARG A 837 107.81 -20.90 -145.69
N GLU A 838 106.78 -21.73 -145.86
CA GLU A 838 105.97 -22.29 -144.76
C GLU A 838 106.85 -23.05 -143.76
N LEU A 839 107.79 -23.88 -144.24
CA LEU A 839 108.76 -24.59 -143.38
C LEU A 839 109.78 -23.67 -142.69
N GLN A 840 110.11 -22.52 -143.29
CA GLN A 840 110.93 -21.49 -142.64
C GLN A 840 110.15 -20.73 -141.55
N GLU A 841 108.89 -20.34 -141.81
CA GLU A 841 108.03 -19.70 -140.79
C GLU A 841 107.70 -20.66 -139.64
N GLN A 842 107.46 -21.95 -139.91
CA GLN A 842 107.26 -22.95 -138.85
C GLN A 842 108.50 -23.12 -137.96
N ASN A 843 109.71 -23.14 -138.54
CA ASN A 843 110.95 -23.13 -137.73
C ASN A 843 111.12 -21.81 -136.95
N ALA A 844 110.80 -20.67 -137.55
CA ALA A 844 110.89 -19.38 -136.88
C ALA A 844 109.95 -19.27 -135.66
N LEU A 845 108.71 -19.74 -135.80
CA LEU A 845 107.73 -19.80 -134.70
C LEU A 845 108.17 -20.75 -133.59
N VAL A 846 108.67 -21.95 -133.92
CA VAL A 846 109.18 -22.89 -132.89
C VAL A 846 110.41 -22.31 -132.17
N LEU A 847 111.30 -21.60 -132.86
CA LEU A 847 112.43 -20.90 -132.22
C LEU A 847 111.97 -19.73 -131.35
N GLN A 848 110.88 -19.05 -131.72
CA GLN A 848 110.26 -17.99 -130.91
C GLN A 848 109.59 -18.55 -129.65
N ASP A 849 108.84 -19.65 -129.74
CA ASP A 849 108.25 -20.33 -128.58
C ASP A 849 109.32 -20.83 -127.61
N ILE A 850 110.44 -21.39 -128.11
CA ILE A 850 111.57 -21.81 -127.27
C ILE A 850 112.26 -20.59 -126.62
N ALA A 851 112.37 -19.46 -127.33
CA ALA A 851 112.90 -18.22 -126.76
C ALA A 851 112.01 -17.68 -125.64
N GLU A 852 110.68 -17.64 -125.83
CA GLU A 852 109.77 -17.16 -124.79
C GLU A 852 109.66 -18.13 -123.61
N PHE A 853 109.66 -19.45 -123.85
CA PHE A 853 109.75 -20.47 -122.80
C PHE A 853 111.01 -20.27 -121.93
N THR A 854 112.14 -19.97 -122.57
CA THR A 854 113.42 -19.67 -121.90
C THR A 854 113.33 -18.41 -121.03
N ILE A 855 112.67 -17.35 -121.50
CA ILE A 855 112.46 -16.11 -120.72
C ILE A 855 111.51 -16.32 -119.54
N ARG A 856 110.46 -17.14 -119.70
CA ARG A 856 109.48 -17.44 -118.64
C ARG A 856 110.03 -18.42 -117.58
N HIS A 857 110.96 -19.30 -117.94
CA HIS A 857 111.52 -20.35 -117.07
C HIS A 857 113.06 -20.37 -117.06
N LEU A 858 113.70 -19.45 -116.32
CA LEU A 858 115.16 -19.38 -116.17
C LEU A 858 115.81 -20.70 -115.70
N GLU A 859 115.08 -21.54 -114.95
CA GLU A 859 115.57 -22.84 -114.49
C GLU A 859 115.82 -23.83 -115.66
N ALA A 860 115.07 -23.69 -116.77
CA ALA A 860 115.26 -24.50 -117.97
C ALA A 860 116.30 -23.91 -118.94
N GLU A 861 116.60 -22.61 -118.85
CA GLU A 861 117.49 -21.87 -119.75
C GLU A 861 118.86 -22.54 -119.93
N ALA A 862 119.48 -22.96 -118.82
CA ALA A 862 120.80 -23.60 -118.84
C ALA A 862 120.80 -24.97 -119.55
N TYR A 863 119.69 -25.70 -119.52
CA TYR A 863 119.53 -26.99 -120.20
C TYR A 863 119.20 -26.80 -121.69
N VAL A 864 118.27 -25.89 -122.00
CA VAL A 864 117.85 -25.54 -123.36
C VAL A 864 119.03 -24.99 -124.16
N LYS A 865 119.77 -24.00 -123.64
CA LYS A 865 120.97 -23.46 -124.30
C LYS A 865 122.04 -24.53 -124.53
N LYS A 866 122.24 -25.46 -123.59
CA LYS A 866 123.21 -26.56 -123.73
C LYS A 866 122.86 -27.53 -124.86
N LEU A 867 121.57 -27.81 -125.08
CA LEU A 867 121.11 -28.65 -126.20
C LEU A 867 121.25 -27.94 -127.57
N LEU A 868 120.97 -26.64 -127.62
CA LEU A 868 121.04 -25.83 -128.85
C LEU A 868 122.50 -25.59 -129.31
N ILE A 869 123.40 -25.32 -128.36
CA ILE A 869 124.85 -25.24 -128.62
C ILE A 869 125.38 -26.57 -129.18
N ALA A 870 124.88 -27.72 -128.71
CA ALA A 870 125.24 -29.04 -129.23
C ALA A 870 124.73 -29.33 -130.67
N LYS A 871 124.03 -28.38 -131.30
CA LYS A 871 123.48 -28.49 -132.67
C LYS A 871 123.78 -27.30 -133.58
N ASN A 872 124.54 -26.29 -133.14
CA ASN A 872 124.80 -25.05 -133.88
C ASN A 872 123.52 -24.36 -134.40
N ILE A 873 122.52 -24.20 -133.54
CA ILE A 873 121.32 -23.40 -133.82
C ILE A 873 121.28 -22.20 -132.87
N GLU A 874 121.38 -21.00 -133.44
CA GLU A 874 121.24 -19.73 -132.70
C GLU A 874 119.76 -19.33 -132.59
N LEU A 875 119.39 -18.68 -131.48
CA LEU A 875 118.03 -18.18 -131.26
C LEU A 875 117.93 -16.68 -131.55
N PRO A 876 116.76 -16.19 -132.02
CA PRO A 876 116.50 -14.75 -132.15
C PRO A 876 116.73 -14.00 -130.82
N TYR A 877 117.56 -12.96 -130.85
CA TYR A 877 117.96 -12.23 -129.65
C TYR A 877 116.91 -11.18 -129.25
N PHE A 878 116.27 -11.37 -128.09
CA PHE A 878 115.38 -10.40 -127.45
C PHE A 878 115.82 -10.11 -126.01
N PRO A 879 116.02 -8.84 -125.59
CA PRO A 879 116.44 -8.51 -124.23
C PRO A 879 115.37 -8.83 -123.16
N PRO A 880 115.72 -9.31 -121.95
CA PRO A 880 114.74 -9.85 -121.00
C PRO A 880 114.33 -8.89 -119.86
N SER A 881 113.03 -8.89 -119.55
CA SER A 881 112.39 -8.90 -118.22
C SER A 881 113.12 -8.30 -116.99
N ILE A 882 112.47 -7.34 -116.31
CA ILE A 882 112.59 -7.13 -114.85
C ILE A 882 111.20 -7.16 -114.19
N LYS A 883 111.11 -7.76 -113.01
CA LYS A 883 109.91 -7.85 -112.16
C LYS A 883 110.04 -6.91 -110.94
N SER A 884 109.04 -6.04 -110.71
CA SER A 884 108.80 -5.38 -109.40
C SER A 884 110.00 -4.53 -108.88
N PRO A 885 110.14 -4.12 -107.59
CA PRO A 885 109.18 -3.98 -106.48
C PRO A 885 109.24 -2.62 -105.71
N LEU A 886 108.37 -2.47 -104.69
CA LEU A 886 108.56 -1.79 -103.37
C LEU A 886 109.43 -0.52 -103.20
N SER A 887 108.75 0.59 -102.81
CA SER A 887 109.13 1.59 -101.76
C SER A 887 110.47 2.38 -101.95
N PRO A 888 110.98 3.22 -101.00
CA PRO A 888 110.42 3.78 -99.75
C PRO A 888 110.69 5.30 -99.48
N CYS A 889 110.11 5.80 -98.37
CA CYS A 889 110.61 6.84 -97.42
C CYS A 889 110.90 8.31 -97.82
N GLY A 890 110.63 9.21 -96.86
CA GLY A 890 110.94 10.64 -96.85
C GLY A 890 109.91 11.45 -96.03
N SER A 891 109.77 11.24 -94.72
CA SER A 891 110.40 12.06 -93.63
C SER A 891 110.11 13.57 -93.74
N SER A 892 109.64 14.26 -92.70
CA SER A 892 110.03 14.10 -91.28
C SER A 892 108.85 14.26 -90.27
N ALA A 893 109.15 14.01 -88.99
CA ALA A 893 108.30 14.35 -87.85
C ALA A 893 108.26 15.90 -87.62
N ASP A 894 107.42 16.47 -86.74
CA ASP A 894 107.48 16.26 -85.29
C ASP A 894 106.13 16.14 -84.53
N THR A 895 106.23 15.37 -83.45
CA THR A 895 105.40 15.29 -82.21
C THR A 895 105.41 16.61 -81.41
N VAL A 896 104.66 16.92 -80.34
CA VAL A 896 103.61 16.33 -79.45
C VAL A 896 103.08 17.54 -78.62
N ASP A 897 101.85 17.69 -78.12
CA ASP A 897 100.58 16.92 -78.02
C ASP A 897 99.42 17.98 -78.00
N HIS A 898 98.16 17.86 -77.53
CA HIS A 898 97.35 16.82 -76.87
C HIS A 898 95.85 17.02 -77.20
N LEU A 899 94.96 16.09 -76.85
CA LEU A 899 93.51 16.25 -77.07
C LEU A 899 92.60 15.71 -75.94
N LYS A 900 91.53 16.49 -75.70
CA LYS A 900 90.19 16.14 -75.21
C LYS A 900 90.01 15.58 -73.79
N SER A 901 89.20 16.31 -73.02
CA SER A 901 88.48 15.81 -71.84
C SER A 901 87.08 15.29 -72.18
N THR A 902 86.75 14.13 -71.62
CA THR A 902 85.46 13.80 -70.96
C THR A 902 84.16 13.65 -71.78
N SER A 903 83.59 12.45 -71.69
CA SER A 903 82.13 12.18 -71.64
C SER A 903 81.88 11.15 -70.51
N ARG A 904 81.22 11.50 -69.40
CA ARG A 904 79.76 11.40 -69.14
C ARG A 904 79.23 10.00 -68.73
N ILE A 905 78.52 10.00 -67.59
CA ILE A 905 77.29 9.22 -67.26
C ILE A 905 77.42 7.80 -66.66
N SER A 906 76.42 7.52 -65.80
CA SER A 906 75.91 6.24 -65.25
C SER A 906 76.71 5.43 -64.21
N ALA A 907 76.01 5.17 -63.10
CA ALA A 907 76.29 4.19 -62.05
C ALA A 907 76.28 2.73 -62.55
N PHE A 908 76.76 1.79 -61.71
CA PHE A 908 75.92 0.70 -61.15
C PHE A 908 76.59 0.00 -59.94
N THR A 909 75.75 -0.40 -58.97
CA THR A 909 75.87 -1.43 -57.90
C THR A 909 77.22 -2.02 -57.39
N SER A 910 77.30 -2.09 -56.04
CA SER A 910 77.64 -3.29 -55.22
C SER A 910 79.07 -3.85 -55.10
N SER A 911 79.76 -3.47 -54.00
CA SER A 911 80.40 -4.36 -52.98
C SER A 911 81.01 -3.45 -51.90
N ARG A 912 80.71 -3.60 -50.60
CA ARG A 912 81.11 -4.63 -49.61
C ARG A 912 82.53 -4.40 -49.09
N GLU A 913 82.70 -4.67 -47.79
CA GLU A 913 83.89 -4.45 -46.94
C GLU A 913 84.08 -3.00 -46.43
N SER A 914 84.63 -2.74 -45.24
CA SER A 914 84.44 -3.29 -43.87
C SER A 914 85.63 -2.88 -42.99
N ILE A 915 85.52 -1.73 -42.33
CA ILE A 915 86.26 -1.36 -41.11
C ILE A 915 85.17 -0.80 -40.20
N GLY A 916 84.94 -1.22 -38.96
CA GLY A 916 85.85 -1.75 -37.94
C GLY A 916 85.63 -0.89 -36.69
N SER A 917 84.56 -1.13 -35.93
CA SER A 917 84.60 -1.80 -34.61
C SER A 917 85.51 -1.08 -33.59
N ILE A 918 84.98 -0.58 -32.48
CA ILE A 918 84.72 -1.34 -31.23
C ILE A 918 83.76 -0.48 -30.35
N VAL A 919 82.56 -0.97 -29.96
CA VAL A 919 82.27 -1.80 -28.76
C VAL A 919 82.57 -1.02 -27.46
N LYS A 920 81.65 -0.79 -26.50
CA LYS A 920 80.61 -1.63 -25.83
C LYS A 920 79.43 -0.67 -25.39
N ILE A 921 78.37 -0.91 -24.58
CA ILE A 921 77.92 -1.87 -23.53
C ILE A 921 76.37 -2.09 -23.66
N GLU A 922 75.83 -3.19 -23.11
CA GLU A 922 74.38 -3.48 -22.84
C GLU A 922 74.16 -3.52 -21.30
N PRO A 923 72.96 -3.29 -20.70
CA PRO A 923 71.79 -4.17 -20.92
C PRO A 923 70.34 -3.62 -20.72
N GLN A 924 69.40 -4.29 -21.40
CA GLN A 924 68.06 -4.80 -21.03
C GLN A 924 67.13 -4.23 -19.89
N PHE A 925 65.82 -4.36 -20.19
CA PHE A 925 64.66 -4.77 -19.35
C PHE A 925 63.66 -3.76 -18.69
N GLU A 926 62.52 -3.61 -19.38
CA GLU A 926 61.12 -3.86 -18.94
C GLU A 926 60.20 -2.83 -18.20
N LYS A 927 58.93 -2.84 -18.71
CA LYS A 927 57.61 -2.58 -18.08
C LYS A 927 57.10 -1.16 -17.75
N ARG A 928 55.86 -0.93 -18.25
CA ARG A 928 54.65 -0.27 -17.67
C ARG A 928 54.88 0.52 -16.35
N THR A 929 54.36 1.74 -16.16
CA THR A 929 53.20 2.45 -16.77
C THR A 929 53.39 3.99 -16.60
N TYR A 930 52.46 4.96 -16.77
CA TYR A 930 50.98 4.98 -16.76
C TYR A 930 50.40 6.13 -17.66
N MET A 931 49.19 6.60 -17.34
CA MET A 931 48.43 7.69 -17.98
C MET A 931 49.12 9.07 -17.95
N TYR A 932 48.94 9.82 -19.03
CA TYR A 932 48.12 11.04 -19.03
C TYR A 932 47.19 11.02 -20.26
#